data_AF-A0A2U3QES2-F1
#
_entry.id   AF-A0A2U3QES2-F1
#
_cell.length_a   1.000
_cell.length_b   1.000
_cell.length_c   1.000
_cell.angle_alpha   90.00
_cell.angle_beta   90.00
_cell.angle_gamma   90.00
#
_symmetry.space_group_name_H-M   'P 1'
#
loop_
_entity.id
_entity.type
_entity.pdbx_description
1 polymer ?
#
loop_
_entity_poly.entity_id
_entity_poly.type
_entity_poly.pdbx_seq_one_letter_code
_entity_poly.pdbx_strand_id
1 'polypeptide(L)'
;MALNIIGQKRSEECQVHGASSRTANKTLLSMMLISFSLIIWHVWVHGPTTQAVDPEILKRPFPLLLGGEVWDLVFNSHGILAELWDVFPYFIVGILLAGYIRTYKIAVKLQTKLRRYGVLSVVLASLVGILTPLCACGTVTTAVSLLFAGLPLAPVMSLMVTSPLLSPSAYLLTLNDLGPEWTVIRTMAAFSMGIFAGVVTHLLRNKGFQSRDIFMEGAVPRGDLHDENYPNERLRCNCKEKFGHRVAARTKNMFVIFLAKSSEMLWLVGKYVLVGVVIGAIVERYMPKDWISGLFGQKGALSIIWVTLGSVPMFLHQISASSILYHIKSSLSGTLDGGAALAFLIGGPVTAVPTMVMFWTIFRKRVFFLYMFVCIAGTIIIAYAFQFLVFVPNVDVGNPLLRGVSSISGGISAVINKQDQHVRVVMDPGGKAMIATYDNNLVGKGGVVFDSGYARFLNGSAERYDNLKYISNVAGWLEENSSSPIKKSILIYDTSAESALNRETFSSNALVTLEGKGFRVRITDRTATPEVSEWLLGQYSQLWVLSGEAGPGQDFSGAELQAILRFNEDGKSILIAAGEHRDGARDLSMANQVSAGYGVRFSEHVEHDKELPATTAPYFLNRASGFLGRILKVVHKA
;
A
#
# COMPACT_ATOMS: atom_id res chain seq x y z
N MET A 1 -9.17 -25.52 -50.70
CA MET A 1 -9.36 -24.05 -50.77
C MET A 1 -8.75 -23.28 -49.58
N ALA A 2 -8.52 -23.90 -48.41
CA ALA A 2 -7.98 -23.25 -47.21
C ALA A 2 -6.45 -22.98 -47.20
N LEU A 3 -5.64 -23.74 -47.96
CA LEU A 3 -4.18 -23.61 -47.95
C LEU A 3 -3.60 -22.52 -48.88
N ASN A 4 -4.36 -22.03 -49.87
CA ASN A 4 -3.90 -20.97 -50.79
C ASN A 4 -4.02 -19.54 -50.20
N ILE A 5 -4.28 -19.40 -48.90
CA ILE A 5 -4.42 -18.11 -48.20
C ILE A 5 -3.05 -17.55 -47.77
N ILE A 6 -2.01 -18.40 -47.74
CA ILE A 6 -0.73 -18.11 -47.09
C ILE A 6 0.33 -17.55 -48.07
N GLY A 7 0.16 -17.75 -49.38
CA GLY A 7 1.26 -17.68 -50.35
C GLY A 7 1.39 -16.45 -51.26
N GLN A 8 0.69 -15.34 -51.04
CA GLN A 8 0.81 -14.17 -51.94
C GLN A 8 1.38 -12.94 -51.22
N LYS A 9 2.66 -12.66 -51.49
CA LYS A 9 3.34 -11.42 -51.13
C LYS A 9 3.43 -10.59 -52.41
N ARG A 10 2.71 -9.47 -52.48
CA ARG A 10 2.88 -8.47 -53.55
C ARG A 10 3.53 -7.23 -52.96
N SER A 11 4.54 -6.73 -53.67
CA SER A 11 5.30 -5.53 -53.38
C SER A 11 4.52 -4.29 -53.77
N GLU A 12 4.17 -3.42 -52.81
CA GLU A 12 4.04 -1.98 -53.07
C GLU A 12 4.58 -1.20 -51.87
N GLU A 13 5.52 -0.29 -52.16
CA GLU A 13 6.13 0.62 -51.20
C GLU A 13 5.08 1.64 -50.72
N CYS A 14 4.41 1.30 -49.62
CA CYS A 14 3.63 2.27 -48.88
C CYS A 14 4.58 3.26 -48.18
N GLN A 15 4.50 4.56 -48.49
CA GLN A 15 5.33 5.62 -47.88
C GLN A 15 5.18 5.71 -46.34
N VAL A 16 4.09 5.19 -45.77
CA VAL A 16 3.88 5.09 -44.32
C VAL A 16 4.79 3.99 -43.70
N HIS A 17 5.23 3.03 -44.51
CA HIS A 17 6.14 1.96 -44.14
C HIS A 17 7.58 2.32 -44.53
N GLY A 18 8.09 3.42 -43.98
CA GLY A 18 9.51 3.79 -44.08
C GLY A 18 10.45 2.68 -43.59
N ALA A 19 11.66 2.66 -44.14
CA ALA A 19 12.63 1.58 -43.99
C ALA A 19 13.06 1.33 -42.53
N SER A 20 13.01 0.03 -42.16
CA SER A 20 13.81 -0.66 -41.14
C SER A 20 13.46 -0.51 -39.64
N SER A 21 12.95 -1.63 -39.09
CA SER A 21 12.85 -1.99 -37.67
C SER A 21 14.17 -2.42 -37.01
N ARG A 22 15.34 -2.11 -37.60
CA ARG A 22 16.64 -2.55 -37.04
C ARG A 22 16.96 -1.89 -35.70
N THR A 23 16.57 -0.64 -35.48
CA THR A 23 16.96 0.11 -34.28
C THR A 23 16.23 -0.36 -33.03
N ALA A 24 14.92 -0.64 -33.12
CA ALA A 24 14.13 -1.14 -32.00
C ALA A 24 14.49 -2.59 -31.59
N ASN A 25 14.86 -3.44 -32.56
CA ASN A 25 15.37 -4.78 -32.27
C ASN A 25 16.76 -4.72 -31.64
N LYS A 26 17.61 -3.75 -32.03
CA LYS A 26 18.92 -3.53 -31.40
C LYS A 26 18.79 -3.06 -29.95
N THR A 27 17.86 -2.16 -29.63
CA THR A 27 17.64 -1.73 -28.25
C THR A 27 17.13 -2.89 -27.39
N LEU A 28 16.20 -3.70 -27.88
CA LEU A 28 15.72 -4.90 -27.19
C LEU A 28 16.85 -5.92 -26.94
N LEU A 29 17.66 -6.22 -27.96
CA LEU A 29 18.81 -7.10 -27.82
C LEU A 29 19.81 -6.57 -26.79
N SER A 30 20.06 -5.25 -26.78
CA SER A 30 20.95 -4.62 -25.80
C SER A 30 20.43 -4.76 -24.38
N MET A 31 19.12 -4.62 -24.17
CA MET A 31 18.52 -4.79 -22.84
C MET A 31 18.60 -6.25 -22.37
N MET A 32 18.32 -7.21 -23.25
CA MET A 32 18.48 -8.64 -22.92
C MET A 32 19.93 -8.99 -22.58
N LEU A 33 20.90 -8.44 -23.30
CA LEU A 33 22.32 -8.62 -23.02
C LEU A 33 22.75 -7.98 -21.69
N ILE A 34 22.23 -6.80 -21.35
CA ILE A 34 22.48 -6.13 -20.07
C ILE A 34 21.89 -6.95 -18.93
N SER A 35 20.65 -7.43 -19.06
CA SER A 35 20.02 -8.31 -18.07
C SER A 35 20.80 -9.62 -17.88
N PHE A 36 21.25 -10.25 -18.97
CA PHE A 36 22.06 -11.46 -18.89
C PHE A 36 23.43 -11.20 -18.25
N SER A 37 24.04 -10.04 -18.53
CA SER A 37 25.30 -9.62 -17.90
C SER A 37 25.15 -9.37 -16.40
N LEU A 38 24.00 -8.84 -15.96
CA LEU A 38 23.65 -8.68 -14.54
C LEU A 38 23.53 -10.04 -13.83
N ILE A 39 22.92 -11.03 -14.46
CA ILE A 39 22.82 -12.40 -13.91
C ILE A 39 24.22 -12.99 -13.76
N ILE A 40 25.05 -12.91 -14.81
CA ILE A 40 26.44 -13.41 -14.76
C ILE A 40 27.21 -12.71 -13.63
N TRP A 41 27.08 -11.38 -13.52
CA TRP A 41 27.76 -10.61 -12.48
C TRP A 41 27.30 -10.99 -11.07
N HIS A 42 25.99 -11.13 -10.85
CA HIS A 42 25.44 -11.50 -9.54
C HIS A 42 25.88 -12.90 -9.12
N VAL A 43 25.76 -13.90 -10.02
CA VAL A 43 26.18 -15.28 -9.73
C VAL A 43 27.69 -15.35 -9.47
N TRP A 44 28.48 -14.50 -10.14
CA TRP A 44 29.93 -14.43 -9.94
C TRP A 44 30.34 -13.77 -8.62
N VAL A 45 29.64 -12.72 -8.17
CA VAL A 45 29.98 -11.96 -6.94
C VAL A 45 29.33 -12.52 -5.69
N HIS A 46 28.04 -12.85 -5.74
CA HIS A 46 27.23 -13.20 -4.57
C HIS A 46 26.87 -14.70 -4.49
N GLY A 47 27.13 -15.48 -5.55
CA GLY A 47 26.72 -16.87 -5.64
C GLY A 47 25.21 -17.04 -5.94
N PRO A 48 24.68 -18.28 -5.90
CA PRO A 48 23.28 -18.57 -6.14
C PRO A 48 22.37 -17.95 -5.05
N THR A 49 21.18 -17.50 -5.45
CA THR A 49 20.26 -16.69 -4.62
C THR A 49 19.40 -17.53 -3.67
N THR A 50 19.25 -18.82 -3.93
CA THR A 50 18.46 -19.72 -3.07
C THR A 50 19.23 -20.05 -1.78
N GLN A 51 18.83 -19.40 -0.69
CA GLN A 51 19.22 -19.77 0.68
C GLN A 51 18.58 -21.10 1.09
N ALA A 52 19.12 -22.21 0.60
CA ALA A 52 18.93 -23.56 1.15
C ALA A 52 19.92 -24.49 0.45
N VAL A 53 21.21 -24.37 0.77
CA VAL A 53 22.22 -25.11 0.01
C VAL A 53 23.25 -25.73 0.94
N ASP A 54 23.23 -27.06 0.96
CA ASP A 54 24.33 -27.93 1.37
C ASP A 54 25.68 -27.38 0.90
N PRO A 55 26.73 -27.43 1.73
CA PRO A 55 28.07 -26.93 1.40
C PRO A 55 28.73 -27.64 0.18
N GLU A 56 28.11 -28.69 -0.37
CA GLU A 56 28.56 -29.38 -1.59
C GLU A 56 28.24 -28.67 -2.90
N ILE A 57 27.15 -27.88 -2.99
CA ILE A 57 26.74 -27.26 -4.27
C ILE A 57 27.67 -26.10 -4.63
N LEU A 58 28.23 -25.39 -3.63
CA LEU A 58 29.23 -24.32 -3.82
C LEU A 58 30.54 -24.81 -4.46
N LYS A 59 30.80 -26.13 -4.50
CA LYS A 59 31.99 -26.72 -5.14
C LYS A 59 31.80 -27.01 -6.64
N ARG A 60 30.61 -26.81 -7.21
CA ARG A 60 30.33 -27.11 -8.63
C ARG A 60 30.97 -26.06 -9.56
N PRO A 61 31.40 -26.44 -10.78
CA PRO A 61 31.98 -25.51 -11.74
C PRO A 61 30.94 -24.44 -12.15
N PHE A 62 31.41 -23.20 -12.34
CA PHE A 62 30.59 -22.01 -12.63
C PHE A 62 29.48 -22.20 -13.70
N PRO A 63 29.70 -22.91 -14.83
CA PRO A 63 28.64 -23.12 -15.83
C PRO A 63 27.44 -23.91 -15.30
N LEU A 64 27.68 -24.82 -14.36
CA LEU A 64 26.64 -25.66 -13.74
C LEU A 64 25.87 -24.88 -12.67
N LEU A 65 26.54 -23.97 -11.95
CA LEU A 65 25.92 -23.02 -11.03
C LEU A 65 25.04 -22.02 -11.78
N LEU A 66 25.55 -21.45 -12.88
CA LEU A 66 24.80 -20.55 -13.76
C LEU A 66 23.59 -21.26 -14.38
N GLY A 67 23.76 -22.51 -14.84
CA GLY A 67 22.68 -23.33 -15.37
C GLY A 67 21.59 -23.64 -14.33
N GLY A 68 21.97 -23.94 -13.08
CA GLY A 68 21.04 -24.15 -11.97
C GLY A 68 20.25 -22.89 -11.62
N GLU A 69 20.92 -21.74 -11.55
CA GLU A 69 20.26 -20.43 -11.31
C GLU A 69 19.30 -20.05 -12.43
N VAL A 70 19.67 -20.26 -13.69
CA VAL A 70 18.77 -19.99 -14.83
C VAL A 70 17.58 -20.97 -14.83
N TRP A 71 17.81 -22.24 -14.52
CA TRP A 71 16.73 -23.24 -14.42
C TRP A 71 15.74 -22.88 -13.32
N ASP A 72 16.26 -22.50 -12.15
CA ASP A 72 15.45 -22.06 -11.03
C ASP A 72 14.71 -20.75 -11.33
N LEU A 73 15.37 -19.77 -11.98
CA LEU A 73 14.72 -18.53 -12.42
C LEU A 73 13.55 -18.79 -13.36
N VAL A 74 13.63 -19.83 -14.20
CA VAL A 74 12.57 -20.17 -15.15
C VAL A 74 11.44 -20.97 -14.50
N PHE A 75 11.77 -22.02 -13.73
CA PHE A 75 10.81 -23.06 -13.31
C PHE A 75 10.41 -23.03 -11.83
N ASN A 76 11.03 -22.20 -10.98
CA ASN A 76 10.66 -22.11 -9.57
C ASN A 76 9.24 -21.56 -9.38
N SER A 77 8.64 -21.77 -8.22
CA SER A 77 7.31 -21.29 -7.85
C SER A 77 7.16 -19.77 -7.91
N HIS A 78 8.28 -19.03 -7.86
CA HIS A 78 8.38 -17.58 -8.07
C HIS A 78 9.21 -17.22 -9.32
N GLY A 79 9.33 -18.14 -10.27
CA GLY A 79 10.08 -17.96 -11.51
C GLY A 79 9.25 -17.35 -12.65
N ILE A 80 9.89 -17.16 -13.80
CA ILE A 80 9.30 -16.56 -15.01
C ILE A 80 8.02 -17.29 -15.44
N LEU A 81 7.98 -18.62 -15.33
CA LEU A 81 6.85 -19.41 -15.79
C LEU A 81 5.61 -19.22 -14.91
N ALA A 82 5.80 -19.07 -13.60
CA ALA A 82 4.72 -18.78 -12.64
C ALA A 82 4.14 -17.38 -12.88
N GLU A 83 5.00 -16.36 -12.99
CA GLU A 83 4.56 -15.01 -13.34
C GLU A 83 3.83 -14.96 -14.68
N LEU A 84 4.34 -15.67 -15.69
CA LEU A 84 3.68 -15.75 -16.99
C LEU A 84 2.29 -16.37 -16.86
N TRP A 85 2.16 -17.44 -16.06
CA TRP A 85 0.88 -18.13 -15.83
C TRP A 85 -0.14 -17.22 -15.14
N ASP A 86 0.30 -16.42 -14.18
CA ASP A 86 -0.53 -15.45 -13.47
C ASP A 86 -0.98 -14.30 -14.38
N VAL A 87 -0.11 -13.81 -15.26
CA VAL A 87 -0.40 -12.70 -16.19
C VAL A 87 -1.23 -13.17 -17.40
N PHE A 88 -1.06 -14.43 -17.82
CA PHE A 88 -1.67 -15.00 -19.03
C PHE A 88 -3.21 -14.82 -19.13
N PRO A 89 -4.04 -15.14 -18.12
CA PRO A 89 -5.49 -15.01 -18.24
C PRO A 89 -5.92 -13.56 -18.46
N TYR A 90 -5.34 -12.62 -17.72
CA TYR A 90 -5.62 -11.18 -17.88
C TYR A 90 -5.17 -10.66 -19.24
N PHE A 91 -4.01 -11.13 -19.70
CA PHE A 91 -3.47 -10.78 -21.02
C PHE A 91 -4.39 -11.26 -22.16
N ILE A 92 -4.88 -12.51 -22.11
CA ILE A 92 -5.83 -13.04 -23.09
C ILE A 92 -7.13 -12.25 -23.08
N VAL A 93 -7.72 -11.97 -21.91
CA VAL A 93 -8.92 -11.14 -21.80
C VAL A 93 -8.69 -9.75 -22.41
N GLY A 94 -7.54 -9.13 -22.13
CA GLY A 94 -7.16 -7.83 -22.71
C GLY A 94 -7.04 -7.87 -24.24
N ILE A 95 -6.44 -8.92 -24.80
CA ILE A 95 -6.33 -9.11 -26.25
C ILE A 95 -7.70 -9.30 -26.90
N LEU A 96 -8.55 -10.14 -26.31
CA LEU A 96 -9.90 -10.37 -26.79
C LEU A 96 -10.70 -9.07 -26.74
N LEU A 97 -10.64 -8.32 -25.63
CA LEU A 97 -11.31 -7.02 -25.53
C LEU A 97 -10.78 -6.03 -26.60
N ALA A 98 -9.47 -5.96 -26.82
CA ALA A 98 -8.87 -5.12 -27.85
C ALA A 98 -9.32 -5.52 -29.27
N GLY A 99 -9.36 -6.83 -29.56
CA GLY A 99 -9.91 -7.38 -30.80
C GLY A 99 -11.38 -7.03 -30.99
N TYR A 100 -12.17 -7.09 -29.92
CA TYR A 100 -13.59 -6.72 -29.92
C TYR A 100 -13.77 -5.24 -30.25
N ILE A 101 -13.05 -4.35 -29.55
CA ILE A 101 -13.08 -2.90 -29.79
C ILE A 101 -12.73 -2.57 -31.25
N ARG A 102 -11.72 -3.24 -31.82
CA ARG A 102 -11.30 -3.05 -33.22
C ARG A 102 -12.26 -3.64 -34.25
N THR A 103 -12.97 -4.70 -33.90
CA THR A 103 -13.93 -5.35 -34.80
C THR A 103 -15.21 -4.53 -34.91
N TYR A 104 -15.71 -4.03 -33.78
CA TYR A 104 -16.96 -3.26 -33.71
C TYR A 104 -16.78 -1.74 -33.86
N LYS A 105 -15.55 -1.28 -34.16
CA LYS A 105 -15.19 0.14 -34.31
C LYS A 105 -15.64 1.01 -33.12
N ILE A 106 -15.62 0.44 -31.91
CA ILE A 106 -16.12 1.11 -30.70
C ILE A 106 -15.29 2.36 -30.41
N ALA A 107 -13.98 2.33 -30.66
CA ALA A 107 -13.09 3.48 -30.48
C ALA A 107 -13.53 4.72 -31.29
N VAL A 108 -14.02 4.54 -32.53
CA VAL A 108 -14.51 5.63 -33.39
C VAL A 108 -15.84 6.19 -32.86
N LYS A 109 -16.76 5.31 -32.41
CA LYS A 109 -18.02 5.72 -31.77
C LYS A 109 -17.79 6.42 -30.42
N LEU A 110 -16.78 6.00 -29.69
CA LEU A 110 -16.40 6.57 -28.40
C LEU A 110 -15.73 7.93 -28.58
N GLN A 111 -14.96 8.13 -29.65
CA GLN A 111 -14.31 9.40 -29.98
C GLN A 111 -15.33 10.54 -30.14
N THR A 112 -16.41 10.33 -30.90
CA THR A 112 -17.44 11.37 -31.11
C THR A 112 -18.17 11.74 -29.82
N LYS A 113 -18.40 10.77 -28.93
CA LYS A 113 -19.06 10.99 -27.64
C LYS A 113 -18.12 11.66 -26.62
N LEU A 114 -16.88 11.18 -26.48
CA LEU A 114 -15.91 11.71 -25.50
C LEU A 114 -15.39 13.11 -25.85
N ARG A 115 -15.24 13.44 -27.15
CA ARG A 115 -14.80 14.78 -27.58
C ARG A 115 -15.76 15.89 -27.14
N ARG A 116 -17.05 15.57 -26.92
CA ARG A 116 -18.08 16.50 -26.43
C ARG A 116 -17.91 16.85 -24.95
N TYR A 117 -17.25 16.01 -24.16
CA TYR A 117 -17.18 16.14 -22.69
C TYR A 117 -15.98 16.93 -22.16
N GLY A 118 -15.06 17.41 -23.01
CA GLY A 118 -13.95 18.28 -22.58
C GLY A 118 -13.14 17.68 -21.42
N VAL A 119 -12.98 18.43 -20.33
CA VAL A 119 -12.25 17.98 -19.13
C VAL A 119 -12.92 16.79 -18.42
N LEU A 120 -14.25 16.63 -18.51
CA LEU A 120 -14.96 15.49 -17.91
C LEU A 120 -14.51 14.15 -18.50
N SER A 121 -13.97 14.15 -19.73
CA SER A 121 -13.39 12.94 -20.33
C SER A 121 -12.15 12.43 -19.59
N VAL A 122 -11.44 13.28 -18.83
CA VAL A 122 -10.32 12.87 -17.96
C VAL A 122 -10.82 12.03 -16.79
N VAL A 123 -11.90 12.46 -16.13
CA VAL A 123 -12.51 11.77 -14.99
C VAL A 123 -13.08 10.42 -15.42
N LEU A 124 -13.80 10.39 -16.54
CA LEU A 124 -14.32 9.15 -17.13
C LEU A 124 -13.19 8.19 -17.50
N ALA A 125 -12.08 8.69 -18.04
CA ALA A 125 -10.93 7.87 -18.38
C ALA A 125 -10.24 7.27 -17.15
N SER A 126 -10.13 8.01 -16.03
CA SER A 126 -9.61 7.47 -14.77
C SER A 126 -10.51 6.37 -14.22
N LEU A 127 -11.84 6.55 -14.23
CA LEU A 127 -12.80 5.52 -13.81
C LEU A 127 -12.68 4.25 -14.63
N VAL A 128 -12.60 4.40 -15.96
CA VAL A 128 -12.37 3.26 -16.85
C VAL A 128 -11.05 2.58 -16.53
N GLY A 129 -9.98 3.34 -16.26
CA GLY A 129 -8.67 2.80 -15.87
C GLY A 129 -8.71 1.90 -14.65
N ILE A 130 -9.43 2.30 -13.59
CA ILE A 130 -9.60 1.50 -12.36
C ILE A 130 -10.24 0.14 -12.64
N LEU A 131 -11.24 0.12 -13.52
CA LEU A 131 -11.99 -1.09 -13.83
C LEU A 131 -11.31 -1.97 -14.88
N THR A 132 -10.23 -1.48 -15.49
CA THR A 132 -9.63 -2.13 -16.64
C THR A 132 -8.62 -3.19 -16.18
N PRO A 133 -8.78 -4.47 -16.54
CA PRO A 133 -7.87 -5.55 -16.14
C PRO A 133 -6.58 -5.57 -16.99
N LEU A 134 -6.16 -4.43 -17.55
CA LEU A 134 -4.97 -4.35 -18.38
C LEU A 134 -3.74 -4.14 -17.49
N CYS A 135 -2.70 -4.93 -17.75
CA CYS A 135 -1.36 -4.63 -17.24
C CYS A 135 -0.83 -3.35 -17.90
N ALA A 136 0.19 -2.72 -17.30
CA ALA A 136 0.81 -1.50 -17.81
C ALA A 136 1.15 -1.58 -19.31
N CYS A 137 1.65 -2.73 -19.76
CA CYS A 137 1.94 -2.98 -21.17
C CYS A 137 0.69 -2.95 -22.06
N GLY A 138 -0.41 -3.57 -21.61
CA GLY A 138 -1.69 -3.55 -22.31
C GLY A 138 -2.24 -2.13 -22.42
N THR A 139 -2.17 -1.35 -21.35
CA THR A 139 -2.72 0.00 -21.30
C THR A 139 -2.06 0.94 -22.30
N VAL A 140 -0.74 0.87 -22.46
CA VAL A 140 -0.04 1.71 -23.44
C VAL A 140 -0.46 1.38 -24.86
N THR A 141 -0.67 0.11 -25.20
CA THR A 141 -1.11 -0.27 -26.56
C THR A 141 -2.56 0.18 -26.84
N THR A 142 -3.43 0.13 -25.83
CA THR A 142 -4.78 0.68 -25.91
C THR A 142 -4.74 2.19 -26.04
N ALA A 143 -3.89 2.87 -25.27
CA ALA A 143 -3.70 4.31 -25.32
C ALA A 143 -3.26 4.81 -26.70
N VAL A 144 -2.27 4.13 -27.31
CA VAL A 144 -1.84 4.41 -28.68
C VAL A 144 -3.00 4.26 -29.66
N SER A 145 -3.79 3.19 -29.53
CA SER A 145 -4.97 2.96 -30.38
C SER A 145 -6.02 4.07 -30.22
N LEU A 146 -6.25 4.57 -29.00
CA LEU A 146 -7.17 5.66 -28.71
C LEU A 146 -6.67 7.01 -29.27
N LEU A 147 -5.38 7.29 -29.19
CA LEU A 147 -4.77 8.48 -29.78
C LEU A 147 -4.91 8.48 -31.31
N PHE A 148 -4.74 7.32 -31.96
CA PHE A 148 -4.97 7.19 -33.40
C PHE A 148 -6.43 7.29 -33.78
N ALA A 149 -7.33 6.78 -32.93
CA ALA A 149 -8.75 7.07 -33.01
C ALA A 149 -9.05 8.55 -32.74
N GLY A 150 -8.06 9.42 -32.54
CA GLY A 150 -8.20 10.87 -32.45
C GLY A 150 -8.77 11.36 -31.12
N LEU A 151 -8.62 10.57 -30.04
CA LEU A 151 -8.87 11.07 -28.69
C LEU A 151 -7.79 12.09 -28.28
N PRO A 152 -8.15 13.12 -27.48
CA PRO A 152 -7.16 14.04 -26.92
C PRO A 152 -6.14 13.31 -26.04
N LEU A 153 -4.92 13.86 -25.92
CA LEU A 153 -3.85 13.27 -25.12
C LEU A 153 -4.20 13.18 -23.62
N ALA A 154 -4.93 14.15 -23.09
CA ALA A 154 -5.25 14.25 -21.66
C ALA A 154 -6.06 13.05 -21.09
N PRO A 155 -7.20 12.65 -21.68
CA PRO A 155 -7.92 11.44 -21.26
C PRO A 155 -7.09 10.16 -21.42
N VAL A 156 -6.26 10.12 -22.45
CA VAL A 156 -5.39 8.95 -22.68
C VAL A 156 -4.32 8.85 -21.60
N MET A 157 -3.67 9.95 -21.24
CA MET A 157 -2.69 9.98 -20.14
C MET A 157 -3.32 9.60 -18.80
N SER A 158 -4.54 10.08 -18.53
CA SER A 158 -5.32 9.69 -17.35
C SER A 158 -5.54 8.17 -17.29
N LEU A 159 -6.05 7.58 -18.37
CA LEU A 159 -6.24 6.12 -18.48
C LEU A 159 -4.93 5.35 -18.30
N MET A 160 -3.85 5.83 -18.93
CA MET A 160 -2.52 5.21 -18.90
C MET A 160 -1.90 5.20 -17.52
N VAL A 161 -2.12 6.23 -16.71
CA VAL A 161 -1.56 6.33 -15.37
C VAL A 161 -2.40 5.54 -14.36
N THR A 162 -3.73 5.56 -14.48
CA THR A 162 -4.59 4.86 -13.52
C THR A 162 -4.57 3.34 -13.65
N SER A 163 -4.57 2.81 -14.87
CA SER A 163 -4.61 1.35 -15.10
C SER A 163 -3.45 0.53 -14.48
N PRO A 164 -2.18 0.98 -14.49
CA PRO A 164 -1.09 0.25 -13.84
C PRO A 164 -1.05 0.44 -12.31
N LEU A 165 -1.86 1.35 -11.74
CA LEU A 165 -1.92 1.57 -10.29
C LEU A 165 -2.88 0.63 -9.58
N LEU A 166 -3.98 0.32 -10.27
CA LEU A 166 -5.07 -0.45 -9.72
C LEU A 166 -5.72 -1.32 -10.79
N SER A 167 -5.97 -2.58 -10.41
CA SER A 167 -6.76 -3.54 -11.15
C SER A 167 -7.68 -4.28 -10.17
N PRO A 168 -8.70 -5.01 -10.65
CA PRO A 168 -9.53 -5.85 -9.79
C PRO A 168 -8.70 -6.84 -8.95
N SER A 169 -7.63 -7.42 -9.53
CA SER A 169 -6.73 -8.32 -8.82
C SER A 169 -5.88 -7.61 -7.76
N ALA A 170 -5.26 -6.48 -8.09
CA ALA A 170 -4.46 -5.71 -7.15
C ALA A 170 -5.32 -5.14 -6.00
N TYR A 171 -6.57 -4.77 -6.27
CA TYR A 171 -7.54 -4.35 -5.27
C TYR A 171 -7.83 -5.47 -4.26
N LEU A 172 -8.12 -6.68 -4.74
CA LEU A 172 -8.40 -7.84 -3.87
C LEU A 172 -7.18 -8.23 -3.04
N LEU A 173 -5.98 -8.19 -3.61
CA LEU A 173 -4.75 -8.49 -2.88
C LEU A 173 -4.44 -7.41 -1.82
N THR A 174 -4.57 -6.12 -2.16
CA THR A 174 -4.43 -5.03 -1.18
C THR A 174 -5.43 -5.17 -0.03
N LEU A 175 -6.66 -5.61 -0.34
CA LEU A 175 -7.70 -5.83 0.66
C LEU A 175 -7.35 -6.96 1.62
N ASN A 176 -6.76 -8.04 1.12
CA ASN A 176 -6.40 -9.19 1.93
C ASN A 176 -5.12 -8.94 2.76
N ASP A 177 -4.12 -8.31 2.15
CA ASP A 177 -2.80 -8.11 2.76
C ASP A 177 -2.78 -6.88 3.69
N LEU A 178 -3.29 -5.74 3.22
CA LEU A 178 -3.16 -4.44 3.91
C LEU A 178 -4.44 -3.98 4.61
N GLY A 179 -5.58 -4.60 4.26
CA GLY A 179 -6.89 -4.32 4.84
C GLY A 179 -7.70 -3.25 4.09
N PRO A 180 -8.99 -3.08 4.44
CA PRO A 180 -9.94 -2.25 3.69
C PRO A 180 -9.58 -0.77 3.68
N GLU A 181 -8.95 -0.26 4.74
CA GLU A 181 -8.53 1.14 4.84
C GLU A 181 -7.51 1.48 3.77
N TRP A 182 -6.43 0.70 3.67
CA TRP A 182 -5.38 0.86 2.68
C TRP A 182 -5.89 0.67 1.25
N THR A 183 -6.84 -0.24 1.04
CA THR A 183 -7.45 -0.45 -0.28
C THR A 183 -8.21 0.78 -0.76
N VAL A 184 -8.99 1.43 0.12
CA VAL A 184 -9.70 2.66 -0.22
C VAL A 184 -8.71 3.79 -0.50
N ILE A 185 -7.68 3.94 0.35
CA ILE A 185 -6.63 4.96 0.18
C ILE A 185 -5.95 4.79 -1.18
N ARG A 186 -5.48 3.58 -1.50
CA ARG A 186 -4.85 3.27 -2.79
C ARG A 186 -5.79 3.56 -3.96
N THR A 187 -7.07 3.23 -3.83
CA THR A 187 -8.06 3.46 -4.89
C THR A 187 -8.29 4.94 -5.15
N MET A 188 -8.48 5.73 -4.08
CA MET A 188 -8.62 7.18 -4.18
C MET A 188 -7.36 7.82 -4.73
N ALA A 189 -6.18 7.34 -4.33
CA ALA A 189 -4.91 7.84 -4.80
C ALA A 189 -4.69 7.53 -6.29
N ALA A 190 -4.98 6.30 -6.75
CA ALA A 190 -4.91 5.92 -8.16
C ALA A 190 -5.87 6.75 -9.04
N PHE A 191 -7.07 7.01 -8.54
CA PHE A 191 -8.04 7.86 -9.20
C PHE A 191 -7.55 9.31 -9.30
N SER A 192 -7.08 9.87 -8.19
CA SER A 192 -6.56 11.24 -8.10
C SER A 192 -5.34 11.42 -9.00
N MET A 193 -4.48 10.40 -9.09
CA MET A 193 -3.29 10.38 -9.94
C MET A 193 -3.66 10.40 -11.43
N GLY A 194 -4.70 9.67 -11.82
CA GLY A 194 -5.25 9.74 -13.18
C GLY A 194 -5.78 11.11 -13.55
N ILE A 195 -6.56 11.71 -12.64
CA ILE A 195 -7.09 13.07 -12.83
C ILE A 195 -5.95 14.07 -12.93
N PHE A 196 -4.98 14.01 -12.00
CA PHE A 196 -3.79 14.86 -12.01
C PHE A 196 -3.05 14.76 -13.34
N ALA A 197 -2.78 13.53 -13.81
CA ALA A 197 -2.08 13.29 -15.07
C ALA A 197 -2.85 13.87 -16.27
N GLY A 198 -4.17 13.66 -16.33
CA GLY A 198 -5.00 14.19 -17.41
C GLY A 198 -5.11 15.71 -17.38
N VAL A 199 -5.29 16.32 -16.22
CA VAL A 199 -5.41 17.79 -16.06
C VAL A 199 -4.09 18.48 -16.39
N VAL A 200 -2.96 18.01 -15.87
CA VAL A 200 -1.64 18.57 -16.19
C VAL A 200 -1.37 18.46 -17.69
N THR A 201 -1.67 17.31 -18.30
CA THR A 201 -1.55 17.13 -19.74
C THR A 201 -2.47 18.08 -20.52
N HIS A 202 -3.69 18.31 -20.04
CA HIS A 202 -4.64 19.24 -20.66
C HIS A 202 -4.12 20.68 -20.63
N LEU A 203 -3.56 21.12 -19.51
CA LEU A 203 -2.97 22.46 -19.35
C LEU A 203 -1.75 22.67 -20.25
N LEU A 204 -0.94 21.63 -20.45
CA LEU A 204 0.27 21.68 -21.29
C LEU A 204 -0.01 21.52 -22.79
N ARG A 205 -1.26 21.24 -23.18
CA ARG A 205 -1.67 21.07 -24.59
C ARG A 205 -1.24 22.24 -25.48
N ASN A 206 -1.37 23.47 -25.01
CA ASN A 206 -1.05 24.68 -25.79
C ASN A 206 0.46 24.97 -25.88
N LYS A 207 1.31 24.28 -25.10
CA LYS A 207 2.77 24.44 -25.07
C LYS A 207 3.52 23.43 -25.96
N GLY A 208 2.85 22.89 -26.98
CA GLY A 208 3.47 21.96 -27.94
C GLY A 208 3.21 20.47 -27.68
N PHE A 209 2.33 20.12 -26.73
CA PHE A 209 1.88 18.73 -26.50
C PHE A 209 0.58 18.39 -27.24
N GLN A 210 0.42 18.89 -28.46
CA GLN A 210 -0.73 18.58 -29.30
C GLN A 210 -0.58 17.19 -29.95
N SER A 211 -1.70 16.45 -30.10
CA SER A 211 -1.73 15.06 -30.58
C SER A 211 -1.09 14.83 -31.97
N ARG A 212 -0.73 15.88 -32.72
CA ARG A 212 -0.13 15.78 -34.05
C ARG A 212 1.37 15.43 -34.03
N ASP A 213 2.10 15.76 -32.96
CA ASP A 213 3.58 15.64 -32.91
C ASP A 213 4.11 14.76 -31.76
N ILE A 214 3.26 13.90 -31.18
CA ILE A 214 3.60 13.11 -29.98
C ILE A 214 4.36 11.81 -30.28
N PHE A 215 4.23 11.25 -31.49
CA PHE A 215 4.84 9.98 -31.87
C PHE A 215 6.22 10.16 -32.52
N MET A 216 7.13 9.23 -32.25
CA MET A 216 8.39 9.17 -32.99
C MET A 216 8.10 8.68 -34.41
N GLU A 217 8.75 9.26 -35.41
CA GLU A 217 8.59 8.81 -36.80
C GLU A 217 9.04 7.35 -36.92
N GLY A 218 8.18 6.48 -37.43
CA GLY A 218 8.44 5.03 -37.56
C GLY A 218 8.24 4.19 -36.28
N ALA A 219 7.97 4.79 -35.12
CA ALA A 219 7.69 4.11 -33.85
C ALA A 219 6.23 3.65 -33.67
N VAL A 220 5.39 3.96 -34.66
CA VAL A 220 4.02 3.48 -34.75
C VAL A 220 4.04 1.95 -34.71
N PRO A 221 3.49 1.29 -33.67
CA PRO A 221 3.23 -0.13 -33.75
C PRO A 221 2.33 -0.32 -34.96
N ARG A 222 2.73 -1.15 -35.92
CA ARG A 222 1.89 -1.51 -37.06
C ARG A 222 0.66 -2.27 -36.53
N GLY A 223 -0.33 -1.56 -36.00
CA GLY A 223 -1.73 -1.96 -35.75
C GLY A 223 -2.64 -1.43 -36.85
N ASP A 224 -3.84 -1.98 -37.03
CA ASP A 224 -4.77 -1.71 -38.16
C ASP A 224 -4.98 -0.20 -38.43
N LEU A 225 -4.22 0.33 -39.39
CA LEU A 225 -4.37 1.68 -39.97
C LEU A 225 -5.27 1.65 -41.22
N HIS A 226 -5.96 0.52 -41.45
CA HIS A 226 -6.83 0.28 -42.61
C HIS A 226 -8.29 0.61 -42.31
N ASP A 227 -8.57 1.59 -41.45
CA ASP A 227 -9.92 2.13 -41.31
C ASP A 227 -10.03 3.41 -42.11
N GLU A 228 -10.73 3.34 -43.25
CA GLU A 228 -11.03 4.50 -44.09
C GLU A 228 -11.73 5.62 -43.31
N ASN A 229 -12.33 5.31 -42.16
CA ASN A 229 -13.06 6.25 -41.32
C ASN A 229 -12.17 6.97 -40.29
N TYR A 230 -10.84 6.80 -40.32
CA TYR A 230 -9.97 7.59 -39.45
C TYR A 230 -10.09 9.09 -39.79
N PRO A 231 -10.20 9.96 -38.77
CA PRO A 231 -10.33 11.41 -38.96
C PRO A 231 -9.05 12.09 -39.44
N ASN A 232 -7.90 11.40 -39.40
CA ASN A 232 -6.61 11.98 -39.77
C ASN A 232 -6.12 11.38 -41.10
N GLU A 233 -6.02 12.22 -42.12
CA GLU A 233 -5.80 11.82 -43.51
C GLU A 233 -4.44 11.14 -43.74
N ARG A 234 -3.41 11.55 -42.99
CA ARG A 234 -2.07 10.90 -42.98
C ARG A 234 -2.06 9.44 -42.53
N LEU A 235 -3.11 8.98 -41.84
CA LEU A 235 -3.21 7.63 -41.28
C LEU A 235 -4.16 6.73 -42.08
N ARG A 236 -4.83 7.26 -43.11
CA ARG A 236 -5.67 6.48 -44.01
C ARG A 236 -4.76 5.72 -44.99
N CYS A 237 -4.71 4.39 -44.91
CA CYS A 237 -4.04 3.57 -45.94
C CYS A 237 -5.02 2.58 -46.57
N ASN A 238 -4.99 2.49 -47.90
CA ASN A 238 -5.79 1.55 -48.69
C ASN A 238 -5.09 0.18 -48.91
N CYS A 239 -3.98 -0.06 -48.21
CA CYS A 239 -3.19 -1.27 -48.33
C CYS A 239 -3.86 -2.47 -47.62
N LYS A 240 -4.10 -3.62 -48.26
CA LYS A 240 -4.81 -4.79 -47.67
C LYS A 240 -3.88 -5.89 -47.11
N GLU A 241 -2.70 -5.53 -46.59
CA GLU A 241 -1.66 -6.53 -46.29
C GLU A 241 -1.91 -7.35 -45.00
N LYS A 242 -2.64 -6.79 -44.03
CA LYS A 242 -2.81 -7.44 -42.71
C LYS A 242 -3.80 -8.60 -42.71
N PHE A 243 -3.52 -9.60 -41.86
CA PHE A 243 -4.30 -10.84 -41.76
C PHE A 243 -5.76 -10.55 -41.41
N GLY A 244 -6.05 -9.65 -40.47
CA GLY A 244 -7.40 -9.24 -40.08
C GLY A 244 -8.22 -8.68 -41.26
N HIS A 245 -7.61 -7.83 -42.10
CA HIS A 245 -8.27 -7.26 -43.28
C HIS A 245 -8.36 -8.25 -44.45
N ARG A 246 -7.38 -9.15 -44.62
CA ARG A 246 -7.47 -10.26 -45.58
C ARG A 246 -8.63 -11.20 -45.24
N VAL A 247 -8.82 -11.48 -43.95
CA VAL A 247 -9.95 -12.27 -43.45
C VAL A 247 -11.26 -11.50 -43.62
N ALA A 248 -11.32 -10.21 -43.27
CA ALA A 248 -12.51 -9.38 -43.43
C ALA A 248 -12.92 -9.18 -44.91
N ALA A 249 -11.96 -9.14 -45.83
CA ALA A 249 -12.21 -9.04 -47.26
C ALA A 249 -12.75 -10.34 -47.87
N ARG A 250 -12.46 -11.50 -47.26
CA ARG A 250 -12.90 -12.82 -47.74
C ARG A 250 -14.11 -13.38 -46.99
N THR A 251 -14.38 -12.92 -45.78
CA THR A 251 -15.41 -13.48 -44.90
C THR A 251 -16.27 -12.36 -44.28
N LYS A 252 -17.60 -12.48 -44.37
CA LYS A 252 -18.54 -11.55 -43.71
C LYS A 252 -18.83 -11.91 -42.23
N ASN A 253 -18.34 -13.05 -41.74
CA ASN A 253 -18.55 -13.47 -40.35
C ASN A 253 -17.69 -12.65 -39.38
N MET A 254 -18.37 -11.85 -38.54
CA MET A 254 -17.75 -10.93 -37.59
C MET A 254 -16.87 -11.64 -36.54
N PHE A 255 -17.20 -12.88 -36.17
CA PHE A 255 -16.44 -13.64 -35.18
C PHE A 255 -15.05 -14.04 -35.69
N VAL A 256 -14.95 -14.40 -36.97
CA VAL A 256 -13.67 -14.79 -37.59
C VAL A 256 -12.78 -13.55 -37.78
N ILE A 257 -13.38 -12.41 -38.12
CA ILE A 257 -12.68 -11.11 -38.18
C ILE A 257 -12.15 -10.75 -36.78
N PHE A 258 -12.97 -10.94 -35.76
CA PHE A 258 -12.61 -10.71 -34.36
C PHE A 258 -11.41 -11.55 -33.93
N LEU A 259 -11.43 -12.86 -34.17
CA LEU A 259 -10.31 -13.75 -33.84
C LEU A 259 -9.04 -13.37 -34.61
N ALA A 260 -9.17 -13.05 -35.90
CA ALA A 260 -8.04 -12.63 -36.73
C ALA A 260 -7.42 -11.31 -36.24
N LYS A 261 -8.23 -10.34 -35.82
CA LYS A 261 -7.74 -9.09 -35.23
C LYS A 261 -7.15 -9.29 -33.84
N SER A 262 -7.68 -10.23 -33.07
CA SER A 262 -7.16 -10.60 -31.74
C SER A 262 -5.79 -11.28 -31.85
N SER A 263 -5.60 -12.21 -32.80
CA SER A 263 -4.32 -12.92 -32.98
C SER A 263 -3.19 -12.00 -33.45
N GLU A 264 -3.48 -11.00 -34.27
CA GLU A 264 -2.50 -9.95 -34.61
C GLU A 264 -2.05 -9.17 -33.38
N MET A 265 -3.00 -8.84 -32.49
CA MET A 265 -2.71 -8.13 -31.25
C MET A 265 -1.92 -9.01 -30.27
N LEU A 266 -2.24 -10.31 -30.21
CA LEU A 266 -1.50 -11.30 -29.43
C LEU A 266 -0.01 -11.30 -29.81
N TRP A 267 0.32 -11.36 -31.10
CA TRP A 267 1.72 -11.36 -31.54
C TRP A 267 2.41 -10.01 -31.31
N LEU A 268 1.70 -8.90 -31.59
CA LEU A 268 2.26 -7.57 -31.46
C LEU A 268 2.58 -7.21 -30.01
N VAL A 269 1.66 -7.49 -29.08
CA VAL A 269 1.79 -7.15 -27.65
C VAL A 269 2.53 -8.25 -26.89
N GLY A 270 2.28 -9.52 -27.23
CA GLY A 270 2.81 -10.68 -26.50
C GLY A 270 4.32 -10.74 -26.47
N LYS A 271 5.00 -10.38 -27.57
CA LYS A 271 6.48 -10.33 -27.58
C LYS A 271 7.06 -9.31 -26.59
N TYR A 272 6.38 -8.18 -26.38
CA TYR A 272 6.84 -7.16 -25.42
C TYR A 272 6.47 -7.52 -23.99
N VAL A 273 5.29 -8.14 -23.79
CA VAL A 273 4.88 -8.68 -22.49
C VAL A 273 5.85 -9.75 -22.03
N LEU A 274 6.23 -10.69 -22.90
CA LEU A 274 7.20 -11.73 -22.59
C LEU A 274 8.55 -11.15 -22.14
N VAL A 275 9.06 -10.15 -22.88
CA VAL A 275 10.30 -9.45 -22.48
C VAL A 275 10.12 -8.74 -21.14
N GLY A 276 8.97 -8.11 -20.90
CA GLY A 276 8.67 -7.44 -19.64
C GLY A 276 8.65 -8.40 -18.44
N VAL A 277 8.01 -9.57 -18.57
CA VAL A 277 7.97 -10.60 -17.52
C VAL A 277 9.36 -11.16 -17.24
N VAL A 278 10.14 -11.46 -18.29
CA VAL A 278 11.52 -11.95 -18.12
C VAL A 278 12.38 -10.94 -17.36
N ILE A 279 12.33 -9.65 -17.73
CA ILE A 279 13.11 -8.62 -17.04
C ILE A 279 12.57 -8.42 -15.60
N GLY A 280 11.25 -8.44 -15.41
CA GLY A 280 10.61 -8.32 -14.10
C GLY A 280 11.10 -9.39 -13.12
N ALA A 281 10.98 -10.66 -13.50
CA ALA A 281 11.41 -11.80 -12.68
C ALA A 281 12.91 -11.75 -12.33
N ILE A 282 13.77 -11.33 -13.28
CA ILE A 282 15.21 -11.15 -13.02
C ILE A 282 15.41 -10.09 -11.93
N VAL A 283 14.77 -8.92 -12.08
CA VAL A 283 14.97 -7.84 -11.12
C VAL A 283 14.39 -8.20 -9.76
N GLU A 284 13.21 -8.81 -9.69
CA GLU A 284 12.57 -9.21 -8.44
C GLU A 284 13.43 -10.25 -7.68
N ARG A 285 14.03 -11.22 -8.39
CA ARG A 285 14.92 -12.22 -7.80
C ARG A 285 16.21 -11.62 -7.23
N TYR A 286 16.80 -10.66 -7.93
CA TYR A 286 18.10 -10.08 -7.57
C TYR A 286 18.00 -8.76 -6.78
N MET A 287 16.80 -8.36 -6.35
CA MET A 287 16.63 -7.15 -5.55
C MET A 287 17.01 -7.40 -4.08
N PRO A 288 18.06 -6.75 -3.54
CA PRO A 288 18.49 -6.99 -2.16
C PRO A 288 17.46 -6.48 -1.15
N LYS A 289 17.17 -7.27 -0.11
CA LYS A 289 16.27 -6.86 0.99
C LYS A 289 16.79 -5.61 1.73
N ASP A 290 18.10 -5.43 1.79
CA ASP A 290 18.76 -4.30 2.46
C ASP A 290 18.49 -2.95 1.76
N TRP A 291 18.27 -2.97 0.45
CA TRP A 291 17.91 -1.75 -0.29
C TRP A 291 16.51 -1.28 0.10
N ILE A 292 15.59 -2.22 0.30
CA ILE A 292 14.21 -1.93 0.71
C ILE A 292 14.19 -1.38 2.14
N SER A 293 14.88 -2.03 3.08
CA SER A 293 14.94 -1.57 4.47
C SER A 293 15.63 -0.22 4.61
N GLY A 294 16.67 0.05 3.80
CA GLY A 294 17.34 1.35 3.74
C GLY A 294 16.46 2.49 3.23
N LEU A 295 15.53 2.21 2.30
CA LEU A 295 14.59 3.20 1.77
C LEU A 295 13.51 3.61 2.79
N PHE A 296 13.03 2.67 3.60
CA PHE A 296 12.00 2.92 4.62
C PHE A 296 12.57 3.27 6.01
N GLY A 297 13.88 3.14 6.22
CA GLY A 297 14.54 3.42 7.50
C GLY A 297 14.73 4.91 7.85
N GLN A 298 14.56 5.82 6.88
CA GLN A 298 14.71 7.26 7.12
C GLN A 298 13.40 7.89 7.59
N LYS A 299 13.40 8.41 8.83
CA LYS A 299 12.27 9.17 9.40
C LYS A 299 12.36 10.64 9.01
N GLY A 300 11.30 11.21 8.43
CA GLY A 300 11.18 12.65 8.13
C GLY A 300 10.49 12.92 6.80
N ALA A 301 10.08 14.17 6.55
CA ALA A 301 9.33 14.52 5.34
C ALA A 301 10.04 14.15 4.03
N LEU A 302 11.38 14.06 4.02
CA LEU A 302 12.16 13.67 2.84
C LEU A 302 12.05 12.18 2.49
N SER A 303 11.54 11.32 3.40
CA SER A 303 11.31 9.89 3.17
C SER A 303 10.50 9.65 1.90
N ILE A 304 9.42 10.43 1.71
CA ILE A 304 8.51 10.33 0.57
C ILE A 304 9.24 10.58 -0.76
N ILE A 305 10.14 11.56 -0.79
CA ILE A 305 10.92 11.88 -1.98
C ILE A 305 11.91 10.76 -2.28
N TRP A 306 12.66 10.29 -1.27
CA TRP A 306 13.62 9.21 -1.44
C TRP A 306 12.95 7.90 -1.84
N VAL A 307 11.82 7.55 -1.25
CA VAL A 307 11.04 6.36 -1.61
C VAL A 307 10.45 6.51 -3.02
N THR A 308 9.95 7.69 -3.39
CA THR A 308 9.47 7.91 -4.77
C THR A 308 10.61 7.72 -5.77
N LEU A 309 11.75 8.38 -5.56
CA LEU A 309 12.91 8.28 -6.46
C LEU A 309 13.52 6.87 -6.47
N GLY A 310 13.57 6.21 -5.32
CA GLY A 310 14.00 4.83 -5.17
C GLY A 310 13.05 3.83 -5.83
N SER A 311 11.74 4.13 -5.87
CA SER A 311 10.75 3.28 -6.53
C SER A 311 10.81 3.32 -8.06
N VAL A 312 11.40 4.36 -8.65
CA VAL A 312 11.58 4.49 -10.12
C VAL A 312 12.40 3.34 -10.72
N PRO A 313 13.60 3.02 -10.20
CA PRO A 313 14.38 1.87 -10.67
C PRO A 313 13.86 0.54 -10.12
N MET A 314 13.05 0.53 -9.05
CA MET A 314 12.48 -0.70 -8.52
C MET A 314 11.37 -1.18 -9.47
N PHE A 315 11.63 -2.29 -10.16
CA PHE A 315 10.70 -2.91 -11.10
C PHE A 315 9.50 -3.51 -10.36
N LEU A 316 8.62 -2.65 -9.85
CA LEU A 316 7.52 -3.08 -9.02
C LEU A 316 6.27 -3.24 -9.86
N HIS A 317 5.77 -4.46 -9.95
CA HIS A 317 4.43 -4.66 -10.43
C HIS A 317 3.41 -4.22 -9.38
N GLN A 318 2.22 -3.79 -9.81
CA GLN A 318 1.15 -3.35 -8.89
C GLN A 318 0.73 -4.42 -7.87
N ILE A 319 0.91 -5.70 -8.21
CA ILE A 319 0.65 -6.84 -7.32
C ILE A 319 1.79 -6.94 -6.30
N SER A 320 3.03 -7.08 -6.76
CA SER A 320 4.23 -7.21 -5.93
C SER A 320 4.39 -6.04 -4.96
N ALA A 321 4.02 -4.82 -5.36
CA ALA A 321 4.08 -3.64 -4.48
C ALA A 321 3.26 -3.80 -3.20
N SER A 322 2.08 -4.44 -3.27
CA SER A 322 1.21 -4.67 -2.10
C SER A 322 1.80 -5.70 -1.15
N SER A 323 2.27 -6.82 -1.71
CA SER A 323 2.82 -7.93 -0.93
C SER A 323 4.17 -7.56 -0.30
N ILE A 324 5.03 -6.86 -1.03
CA ILE A 324 6.28 -6.30 -0.50
C ILE A 324 5.97 -5.35 0.68
N LEU A 325 4.99 -4.45 0.52
CA LEU A 325 4.61 -3.54 1.59
C LEU A 325 4.08 -4.26 2.83
N TYR A 326 3.31 -5.34 2.65
CA TYR A 326 2.84 -6.19 3.74
C TYR A 326 4.00 -6.85 4.49
N HIS A 327 4.98 -7.40 3.77
CA HIS A 327 6.18 -7.97 4.38
C HIS A 327 7.00 -6.92 5.12
N ILE A 328 7.15 -5.71 4.56
CA ILE A 328 7.84 -4.60 5.24
C ILE A 328 7.07 -4.20 6.50
N LYS A 329 5.75 -4.05 6.42
CA LYS A 329 4.89 -3.73 7.57
C LYS A 329 5.03 -4.79 8.68
N SER A 330 5.05 -6.07 8.33
CA SER A 330 5.26 -7.17 9.27
C SER A 330 6.67 -7.19 9.86
N SER A 331 7.69 -6.90 9.04
CA SER A 331 9.10 -6.90 9.46
C SER A 331 9.53 -5.67 10.27
N LEU A 332 8.87 -4.52 10.10
CA LEU A 332 9.14 -3.27 10.81
C LEU A 332 8.22 -3.08 12.04
N SER A 333 7.82 -4.17 12.71
CA SER A 333 6.92 -4.15 13.88
C SER A 333 5.64 -3.31 13.69
N GLY A 334 5.11 -3.25 12.45
CA GLY A 334 3.91 -2.46 12.10
C GLY A 334 4.17 -0.98 11.85
N THR A 335 5.42 -0.52 11.87
CA THR A 335 5.79 0.90 11.82
C THR A 335 6.22 1.29 10.41
N LEU A 336 5.27 1.84 9.65
CA LEU A 336 5.49 2.27 8.28
C LEU A 336 4.96 3.71 8.13
N ASP A 337 5.80 4.63 7.66
CA ASP A 337 5.37 5.99 7.33
C ASP A 337 4.33 5.94 6.21
N GLY A 338 3.10 6.36 6.49
CA GLY A 338 1.95 6.14 5.62
C GLY A 338 2.11 6.83 4.25
N GLY A 339 2.68 8.02 4.23
CA GLY A 339 3.00 8.75 3.01
C GLY A 339 4.07 8.04 2.18
N ALA A 340 5.14 7.56 2.81
CA ALA A 340 6.19 6.81 2.13
C ALA A 340 5.66 5.48 1.55
N ALA A 341 4.80 4.79 2.32
CA ALA A 341 4.11 3.59 1.89
C ALA A 341 3.23 3.83 0.65
N LEU A 342 2.46 4.93 0.66
CA LEU A 342 1.61 5.30 -0.47
C LEU A 342 2.45 5.73 -1.68
N ALA A 343 3.55 6.45 -1.46
CA ALA A 343 4.51 6.81 -2.49
C ALA A 343 5.09 5.57 -3.18
N PHE A 344 5.40 4.53 -2.42
CA PHE A 344 5.86 3.24 -2.94
C PHE A 344 4.77 2.51 -3.76
N LEU A 345 3.53 2.46 -3.24
CA LEU A 345 2.40 1.81 -3.92
C LEU A 345 2.00 2.47 -5.23
N ILE A 346 2.27 3.78 -5.38
CA ILE A 346 1.93 4.55 -6.58
C ILE A 346 3.13 4.68 -7.52
N GLY A 347 4.25 5.15 -6.97
CA GLY A 347 5.48 5.41 -7.71
C GLY A 347 5.94 4.17 -8.47
N GLY A 348 6.20 3.08 -7.75
CA GLY A 348 6.75 1.85 -8.32
C GLY A 348 5.99 1.35 -9.57
N PRO A 349 4.69 1.05 -9.47
CA PRO A 349 3.93 0.50 -10.60
C PRO A 349 3.83 1.41 -11.83
N VAL A 350 3.75 2.73 -11.63
CA VAL A 350 3.61 3.70 -12.73
C VAL A 350 4.94 3.96 -13.42
N THR A 351 6.04 3.95 -12.67
CA THR A 351 7.38 4.18 -13.21
C THR A 351 8.11 2.91 -13.63
N ALA A 352 7.43 1.76 -13.58
CA ALA A 352 8.00 0.48 -13.95
C ALA A 352 8.70 0.52 -15.32
N VAL A 353 9.92 -0.02 -15.37
CA VAL A 353 10.79 0.06 -16.55
C VAL A 353 10.17 -0.55 -17.82
N PRO A 354 9.41 -1.68 -17.82
CA PRO A 354 8.76 -2.16 -19.04
C PRO A 354 7.86 -1.10 -19.68
N THR A 355 7.14 -0.33 -18.85
CA THR A 355 6.32 0.80 -19.27
C THR A 355 7.21 1.91 -19.86
N MET A 356 8.31 2.26 -19.18
CA MET A 356 9.25 3.29 -19.63
C MET A 356 9.91 2.95 -20.97
N VAL A 357 10.33 1.71 -21.15
CA VAL A 357 10.92 1.20 -22.40
C VAL A 357 9.92 1.30 -23.53
N MET A 358 8.67 0.93 -23.27
CA MET A 358 7.64 1.09 -24.29
C MET A 358 7.39 2.57 -24.61
N PHE A 359 7.35 3.45 -23.61
CA PHE A 359 7.19 4.88 -23.85
C PHE A 359 8.32 5.46 -24.69
N TRP A 360 9.58 5.10 -24.36
CA TRP A 360 10.76 5.56 -25.07
C TRP A 360 10.80 5.07 -26.52
N THR A 361 10.24 3.88 -26.78
CA THR A 361 10.21 3.29 -28.13
C THR A 361 9.05 3.78 -28.98
N ILE A 362 7.94 4.25 -28.39
CA ILE A 362 6.73 4.68 -29.12
C ILE A 362 6.62 6.20 -29.25
N PHE A 363 6.87 6.94 -28.17
CA PHE A 363 6.64 8.37 -28.10
C PHE A 363 7.94 9.16 -28.24
N ARG A 364 7.85 10.43 -28.68
CA ARG A 364 9.03 11.31 -28.69
C ARG A 364 9.52 11.54 -27.27
N LYS A 365 10.84 11.73 -27.11
CA LYS A 365 11.50 11.99 -25.80
C LYS A 365 10.77 13.05 -24.95
N ARG A 366 10.21 14.09 -25.56
CA ARG A 366 9.43 15.13 -24.87
C ARG A 366 8.21 14.58 -24.12
N VAL A 367 7.47 13.64 -24.71
CA VAL A 367 6.29 13.02 -24.10
C VAL A 367 6.71 12.04 -22.99
N PHE A 368 7.81 11.32 -23.19
CA PHE A 368 8.41 10.47 -22.16
C PHE A 368 8.76 11.28 -20.90
N PHE A 369 9.47 12.41 -21.04
CA PHE A 369 9.82 13.24 -19.90
C PHE A 369 8.61 13.90 -19.25
N LEU A 370 7.59 14.26 -20.04
CA LEU A 370 6.32 14.73 -19.49
C LEU A 370 5.66 13.63 -18.63
N TYR A 371 5.58 12.40 -19.13
CA TYR A 371 5.02 11.28 -18.39
C TYR A 371 5.78 11.08 -17.08
N MET A 372 7.11 10.99 -17.13
CA MET A 372 7.95 10.82 -15.93
C MET A 372 7.77 11.97 -14.92
N PHE A 373 7.75 13.21 -15.39
CA PHE A 373 7.53 14.37 -14.52
C PHE A 373 6.16 14.29 -13.84
N VAL A 374 5.10 14.01 -14.59
CA VAL A 374 3.74 13.86 -14.05
C VAL A 374 3.68 12.72 -13.04
N CYS A 375 4.34 11.60 -13.31
CA CYS A 375 4.32 10.43 -12.43
C CYS A 375 5.07 10.69 -11.13
N ILE A 376 6.30 11.23 -11.19
CA ILE A 376 7.08 11.54 -9.99
C ILE A 376 6.41 12.66 -9.19
N ALA A 377 6.07 13.78 -9.84
CA ALA A 377 5.46 14.93 -9.15
C ALA A 377 4.10 14.56 -8.57
N GLY A 378 3.26 13.82 -9.31
CA GLY A 378 1.96 13.40 -8.84
C GLY A 378 2.04 12.42 -7.67
N THR A 379 2.96 11.45 -7.71
CA THR A 379 3.21 10.55 -6.57
C THR A 379 3.62 11.33 -5.33
N ILE A 380 4.58 12.26 -5.46
CA ILE A 380 5.03 13.11 -4.34
C ILE A 380 3.87 13.96 -3.79
N ILE A 381 3.11 14.63 -4.67
CA ILE A 381 1.98 15.48 -4.27
C ILE A 381 0.91 14.65 -3.55
N ILE A 382 0.54 13.49 -4.09
CA ILE A 382 -0.50 12.64 -3.51
C ILE A 382 -0.02 12.02 -2.19
N ALA A 383 1.23 11.59 -2.11
CA ALA A 383 1.81 11.04 -0.89
C ALA A 383 1.92 12.09 0.21
N TYR A 384 2.37 13.32 -0.10
CA TYR A 384 2.38 14.42 0.86
C TYR A 384 0.97 14.90 1.21
N ALA A 385 0.06 14.96 0.24
CA ALA A 385 -1.33 15.33 0.52
C ALA A 385 -1.98 14.29 1.42
N PHE A 386 -1.72 13.00 1.21
CA PHE A 386 -2.14 11.94 2.11
C PHE A 386 -1.49 12.08 3.49
N GLN A 387 -0.17 12.29 3.53
CA GLN A 387 0.55 12.53 4.78
C GLN A 387 -0.02 13.76 5.51
N PHE A 388 -0.41 14.82 4.82
CA PHE A 388 -0.90 16.04 5.46
C PHE A 388 -2.38 15.95 5.86
N LEU A 389 -3.22 15.38 5.00
CA LEU A 389 -4.68 15.29 5.22
C LEU A 389 -5.07 14.17 6.19
N VAL A 390 -4.31 13.07 6.19
CA VAL A 390 -4.57 11.91 7.05
C VAL A 390 -3.65 11.90 8.26
N PHE A 391 -2.44 12.46 8.14
CA PHE A 391 -1.48 12.59 9.24
C PHE A 391 -1.31 14.08 9.57
N VAL A 392 -2.25 14.63 10.36
CA VAL A 392 -1.92 15.87 11.10
C VAL A 392 -0.64 15.56 11.89
N PRO A 393 0.46 16.33 11.73
CA PRO A 393 1.67 16.06 12.47
C PRO A 393 1.31 16.12 13.95
N ASN A 394 1.51 14.99 14.64
CA ASN A 394 1.19 14.71 16.05
C ASN A 394 -0.20 14.14 16.40
N VAL A 395 -0.99 13.64 15.45
CA VAL A 395 -2.21 12.87 15.75
C VAL A 395 -2.15 11.51 15.04
N ASP A 396 -1.74 10.49 15.78
CA ASP A 396 -1.72 9.08 15.34
C ASP A 396 -3.15 8.54 15.16
N VAL A 397 -3.77 8.77 14.00
CA VAL A 397 -5.04 8.12 13.62
C VAL A 397 -4.90 6.65 13.22
N GLY A 398 -3.70 6.08 13.36
CA GLY A 398 -3.41 4.66 13.14
C GLY A 398 -3.07 3.89 14.42
N ASN A 399 -3.23 4.48 15.61
CA ASN A 399 -2.88 3.79 16.85
C ASN A 399 -3.75 2.52 17.01
N PRO A 400 -3.17 1.31 17.11
CA PRO A 400 -3.92 0.07 17.29
C PRO A 400 -4.91 0.10 18.47
N LEU A 401 -4.62 0.92 19.49
CA LEU A 401 -5.47 1.13 20.65
C LEU A 401 -6.84 1.73 20.28
N LEU A 402 -6.90 2.59 19.26
CA LEU A 402 -8.13 3.27 18.83
C LEU A 402 -8.85 2.54 17.68
N ARG A 403 -8.46 1.29 17.37
CA ARG A 403 -9.03 0.55 16.25
C ARG A 403 -10.55 0.34 16.42
N GLY A 404 -11.31 0.98 15.53
CA GLY A 404 -12.77 0.93 15.53
C GLY A 404 -13.42 1.64 16.73
N VAL A 405 -12.67 2.49 17.44
CA VAL A 405 -13.14 3.36 18.52
C VAL A 405 -13.48 4.72 17.90
N SER A 406 -14.73 5.15 18.01
CA SER A 406 -15.20 6.42 17.46
C SER A 406 -15.01 7.59 18.43
N SER A 407 -15.34 7.35 19.70
CA SER A 407 -15.10 8.28 20.80
C SER A 407 -14.80 7.55 22.11
N ILE A 408 -14.08 8.22 23.00
CA ILE A 408 -13.74 7.76 24.35
C ILE A 408 -14.28 8.77 25.36
N SER A 409 -14.46 8.34 26.62
CA SER A 409 -14.86 9.29 27.67
C SER A 409 -13.72 10.26 27.96
N GLY A 410 -14.05 11.56 27.89
CA GLY A 410 -13.23 12.62 28.46
C GLY A 410 -13.61 12.90 29.91
N GLY A 411 -13.33 14.12 30.37
CA GLY A 411 -13.41 14.52 31.78
C GLY A 411 -12.10 15.14 32.25
N ILE A 412 -11.80 15.05 33.55
CA ILE A 412 -10.52 15.48 34.10
C ILE A 412 -9.47 14.42 33.78
N SER A 413 -8.41 14.83 33.10
CA SER A 413 -7.28 13.97 32.77
C SER A 413 -5.97 14.72 32.88
N ALA A 414 -4.90 14.00 33.19
CA ALA A 414 -3.55 14.56 33.17
C ALA A 414 -3.06 14.79 31.73
N VAL A 415 -2.07 15.65 31.55
CA VAL A 415 -1.35 15.82 30.28
C VAL A 415 -0.05 15.04 30.30
N ILE A 416 0.16 14.21 29.29
CA ILE A 416 1.36 13.38 29.16
C ILE A 416 2.49 14.16 28.46
N ASN A 417 3.54 14.47 29.19
CA ASN A 417 4.76 15.05 28.63
C ASN A 417 5.74 13.95 28.21
N LYS A 418 6.11 13.98 26.92
CA LYS A 418 7.09 13.08 26.32
C LYS A 418 8.49 13.69 26.42
N GLN A 419 9.46 12.92 26.92
CA GLN A 419 10.89 13.29 26.96
C GLN A 419 11.78 12.36 26.12
N ASP A 420 11.38 11.08 25.94
CA ASP A 420 12.12 10.10 25.13
C ASP A 420 11.55 9.99 23.71
N GLN A 421 12.39 9.80 22.69
CA GLN A 421 11.98 9.67 21.29
C GLN A 421 11.16 8.39 20.99
N HIS A 422 11.28 7.33 21.79
CA HIS A 422 10.60 6.04 21.60
C HIS A 422 9.14 6.04 22.04
N VAL A 423 8.70 7.06 22.78
CA VAL A 423 7.30 7.22 23.20
C VAL A 423 6.47 7.73 22.02
N ARG A 424 5.34 7.12 21.69
CA ARG A 424 4.34 7.67 20.77
C ARG A 424 3.17 8.20 21.57
N VAL A 425 2.51 9.24 21.07
CA VAL A 425 1.49 9.95 21.85
C VAL A 425 0.27 10.20 20.98
N VAL A 426 -0.90 9.91 21.54
CA VAL A 426 -2.21 10.29 21.04
C VAL A 426 -2.63 11.56 21.75
N MET A 427 -2.99 12.57 20.96
CA MET A 427 -3.45 13.86 21.46
C MET A 427 -4.97 13.97 21.36
N ASP A 428 -5.54 14.82 22.21
CA ASP A 428 -6.92 15.27 22.10
C ASP A 428 -7.07 16.31 20.95
N PRO A 429 -8.30 16.71 20.59
CA PRO A 429 -8.55 17.76 19.61
C PRO A 429 -7.95 19.13 19.96
N GLY A 430 -7.68 19.39 21.25
CA GLY A 430 -7.02 20.58 21.75
C GLY A 430 -5.48 20.54 21.70
N GLY A 431 -4.88 19.47 21.19
CA GLY A 431 -3.42 19.30 21.08
C GLY A 431 -2.73 18.86 22.38
N LYS A 432 -3.48 18.34 23.35
CA LYS A 432 -2.99 17.85 24.64
C LYS A 432 -2.83 16.35 24.60
N ALA A 433 -1.66 15.87 25.05
CA ALA A 433 -1.30 14.47 25.07
C ALA A 433 -2.08 13.67 26.12
N MET A 434 -2.82 12.65 25.70
CA MET A 434 -3.76 11.90 26.54
C MET A 434 -3.41 10.43 26.72
N ILE A 435 -2.92 9.80 25.65
CA ILE A 435 -2.49 8.40 25.69
C ILE A 435 -1.09 8.37 25.11
N ALA A 436 -0.19 7.62 25.72
CA ALA A 436 1.12 7.37 25.13
C ALA A 436 1.41 5.87 25.10
N THR A 437 2.19 5.44 24.11
CA THR A 437 2.71 4.08 24.05
C THR A 437 4.22 4.15 24.02
N TYR A 438 4.87 3.33 24.83
CA TYR A 438 6.30 3.12 24.77
C TYR A 438 6.53 1.72 24.22
N ASP A 439 7.06 1.68 23.00
CA ASP A 439 7.44 0.48 22.31
C ASP A 439 8.95 0.55 22.10
N ASN A 440 9.69 -0.31 22.79
CA ASN A 440 11.14 -0.32 22.74
C ASN A 440 11.59 -1.25 21.62
N ASN A 441 12.15 -0.68 20.55
CA ASN A 441 12.65 -1.41 19.37
C ASN A 441 13.90 -2.29 19.65
N LEU A 442 14.22 -2.56 20.92
CA LEU A 442 15.34 -3.38 21.36
C LEU A 442 14.82 -4.70 21.92
N VAL A 443 15.29 -5.81 21.35
CA VAL A 443 14.92 -7.20 21.67
C VAL A 443 14.91 -7.43 23.18
N GLY A 444 13.74 -7.79 23.73
CA GLY A 444 13.60 -8.35 25.09
C GLY A 444 12.67 -7.63 26.05
N LYS A 445 12.33 -6.34 25.85
CA LYS A 445 11.44 -5.58 26.75
C LYS A 445 9.99 -5.56 26.26
N GLY A 446 9.02 -5.58 27.19
CA GLY A 446 7.59 -5.55 26.87
C GLY A 446 7.06 -4.15 26.56
N GLY A 447 5.92 -4.07 25.87
CA GLY A 447 5.26 -2.79 25.58
C GLY A 447 4.66 -2.12 26.82
N VAL A 448 4.64 -0.78 26.85
CA VAL A 448 3.98 -0.01 27.91
C VAL A 448 2.95 0.96 27.32
N VAL A 449 1.76 1.01 27.91
CA VAL A 449 0.72 1.99 27.59
C VAL A 449 0.56 2.94 28.78
N PHE A 450 0.51 4.23 28.50
CA PHE A 450 0.22 5.30 29.44
C PHE A 450 -1.12 5.93 29.07
N ASP A 451 -2.02 6.05 30.04
CA ASP A 451 -3.34 6.63 29.83
C ASP A 451 -3.60 7.70 30.89
N SER A 452 -3.99 8.90 30.48
CA SER A 452 -4.30 9.97 31.42
C SER A 452 -5.75 9.99 31.89
N GLY A 453 -6.58 9.03 31.47
CA GLY A 453 -7.98 8.91 31.85
C GLY A 453 -8.26 7.72 32.76
N TYR A 454 -7.85 7.78 34.04
CA TYR A 454 -8.16 6.76 35.05
C TYR A 454 -9.66 6.40 35.10
N ALA A 455 -10.54 7.41 35.08
CA ALA A 455 -11.99 7.24 35.10
C ALA A 455 -12.53 6.38 33.94
N ARG A 456 -11.80 6.26 32.82
CA ARG A 456 -12.20 5.46 31.65
C ARG A 456 -12.32 3.96 31.96
N PHE A 457 -11.65 3.49 33.01
CA PHE A 457 -11.59 2.09 33.43
C PHE A 457 -12.59 1.74 34.56
N LEU A 458 -13.25 2.75 35.15
CA LEU A 458 -14.16 2.58 36.28
C LEU A 458 -15.62 2.34 35.85
N ASN A 459 -16.40 1.77 36.78
CA ASN A 459 -17.85 1.65 36.63
C ASN A 459 -18.51 3.02 36.38
N GLY A 460 -19.48 3.07 35.45
CA GLY A 460 -20.19 4.30 35.07
C GLY A 460 -19.63 5.05 33.86
N SER A 461 -18.30 5.09 33.69
CA SER A 461 -17.64 5.72 32.53
C SER A 461 -17.14 4.72 31.49
N ALA A 462 -16.73 3.52 31.90
CA ALA A 462 -16.29 2.46 30.98
C ALA A 462 -17.39 2.01 29.99
N GLU A 463 -18.66 2.17 30.35
CA GLU A 463 -19.82 1.81 29.52
C GLU A 463 -20.25 2.91 28.54
N ARG A 464 -19.68 4.12 28.68
CA ARG A 464 -20.00 5.24 27.79
C ARG A 464 -19.08 5.20 26.57
N TYR A 465 -19.64 5.60 25.43
CA TYR A 465 -18.92 5.68 24.15
C TYR A 465 -18.31 4.31 23.77
N ASP A 466 -17.12 4.28 23.17
CA ASP A 466 -16.43 3.05 22.77
C ASP A 466 -15.33 2.62 23.76
N ASN A 467 -15.43 3.01 25.03
CA ASN A 467 -14.43 2.71 26.07
C ASN A 467 -14.18 1.20 26.27
N LEU A 468 -15.22 0.37 26.29
CA LEU A 468 -15.04 -1.10 26.36
C LEU A 468 -14.18 -1.65 25.22
N LYS A 469 -14.35 -1.08 24.03
CA LYS A 469 -13.59 -1.48 22.84
C LYS A 469 -12.15 -1.01 22.93
N TYR A 470 -11.95 0.22 23.40
CA TYR A 470 -10.62 0.77 23.71
C TYR A 470 -9.87 -0.09 24.73
N ILE A 471 -10.47 -0.39 25.89
CA ILE A 471 -9.88 -1.24 26.95
C ILE A 471 -9.50 -2.61 26.38
N SER A 472 -10.38 -3.17 25.53
CA SER A 472 -10.13 -4.44 24.87
C SER A 472 -8.98 -4.39 23.84
N ASN A 473 -8.82 -3.26 23.15
CA ASN A 473 -7.70 -3.03 22.23
C ASN A 473 -6.38 -2.84 23.00
N VAL A 474 -6.40 -2.16 24.15
CA VAL A 474 -5.25 -2.03 25.06
C VAL A 474 -4.75 -3.40 25.51
N ALA A 475 -5.65 -4.26 25.99
CA ALA A 475 -5.28 -5.62 26.39
C ALA A 475 -4.68 -6.45 25.24
N GLY A 476 -5.25 -6.33 24.03
CA GLY A 476 -4.75 -6.99 22.83
C GLY A 476 -3.37 -6.50 22.41
N TRP A 477 -3.17 -5.17 22.38
CA TRP A 477 -1.90 -4.57 22.01
C TRP A 477 -0.79 -4.90 23.00
N LEU A 478 -1.06 -4.87 24.31
CA LEU A 478 -0.10 -5.27 25.33
C LEU A 478 0.30 -6.75 25.19
N GLU A 479 -0.65 -7.62 24.81
CA GLU A 479 -0.39 -9.04 24.60
C GLU A 479 0.46 -9.30 23.35
N GLU A 480 0.19 -8.58 22.25
CA GLU A 480 0.95 -8.64 21.01
C GLU A 480 2.40 -8.15 21.20
N ASN A 481 2.59 -7.15 22.06
CA ASN A 481 3.89 -6.59 22.41
C ASN A 481 4.52 -7.20 23.67
N SER A 482 4.09 -8.42 24.05
CA SER A 482 4.71 -9.19 25.14
C SER A 482 5.42 -10.44 24.61
N SER A 483 6.69 -10.59 24.97
CA SER A 483 7.47 -11.83 24.77
C SER A 483 7.34 -12.83 25.92
N SER A 484 6.42 -12.60 26.87
CA SER A 484 6.16 -13.49 28.00
C SER A 484 5.73 -14.89 27.55
N PRO A 485 6.21 -15.97 28.20
CA PRO A 485 5.73 -17.34 27.99
C PRO A 485 4.31 -17.53 28.53
N ILE A 486 3.94 -16.75 29.55
CA ILE A 486 2.57 -16.69 30.07
C ILE A 486 1.78 -15.79 29.15
N LYS A 487 0.61 -16.25 28.69
CA LYS A 487 -0.27 -15.53 27.78
C LYS A 487 -1.63 -15.25 28.42
N LYS A 488 -2.24 -14.13 28.03
CA LYS A 488 -3.59 -13.70 28.38
C LYS A 488 -3.90 -13.70 29.88
N SER A 489 -3.02 -13.10 30.68
CA SER A 489 -3.20 -12.99 32.13
C SER A 489 -2.89 -11.57 32.60
N ILE A 490 -3.88 -10.94 33.21
CA ILE A 490 -3.84 -9.52 33.60
C ILE A 490 -3.95 -9.42 35.11
N LEU A 491 -2.99 -8.75 35.74
CA LEU A 491 -3.08 -8.29 37.11
C LEU A 491 -3.43 -6.80 37.10
N ILE A 492 -4.58 -6.44 37.63
CA ILE A 492 -5.01 -5.05 37.83
C ILE A 492 -4.69 -4.69 39.28
N TYR A 493 -3.81 -3.72 39.47
CA TYR A 493 -3.40 -3.18 40.75
C TYR A 493 -3.97 -1.76 40.90
N ASP A 494 -5.00 -1.62 41.72
CA ASP A 494 -5.61 -0.33 42.05
C ASP A 494 -4.92 0.27 43.27
N THR A 495 -4.43 1.50 43.12
CA THR A 495 -3.68 2.22 44.16
C THR A 495 -4.52 3.28 44.87
N SER A 496 -5.80 3.45 44.50
CA SER A 496 -6.69 4.42 45.13
C SER A 496 -6.98 4.06 46.60
N ALA A 497 -6.96 5.07 47.48
CA ALA A 497 -7.05 4.91 48.94
C ALA A 497 -8.48 5.09 49.52
N GLU A 498 -9.53 5.04 48.70
CA GLU A 498 -10.87 5.42 49.19
C GLU A 498 -11.52 4.38 50.11
N SER A 499 -12.17 4.91 51.16
CA SER A 499 -12.95 4.14 52.14
C SER A 499 -14.11 3.39 51.48
N ALA A 500 -14.49 2.26 52.07
CA ALA A 500 -15.44 1.27 51.54
C ALA A 500 -16.86 1.78 51.17
N LEU A 501 -17.20 3.06 51.38
CA LEU A 501 -18.54 3.61 51.13
C LEU A 501 -18.77 4.19 49.73
N ASN A 502 -17.73 4.53 48.96
CA ASN A 502 -17.85 5.18 47.64
C ASN A 502 -16.93 4.57 46.55
N ARG A 503 -16.60 3.27 46.63
CA ARG A 503 -15.75 2.60 45.63
C ARG A 503 -16.43 2.54 44.26
N GLU A 504 -16.08 3.45 43.34
CA GLU A 504 -16.18 3.14 41.91
C GLU A 504 -15.09 2.13 41.57
N THR A 505 -15.44 0.84 41.60
CA THR A 505 -14.52 -0.24 41.26
C THR A 505 -14.27 -0.32 39.75
N PHE A 506 -13.18 -1.00 39.37
CA PHE A 506 -12.92 -1.38 37.98
C PHE A 506 -14.17 -1.98 37.32
N SER A 507 -14.42 -1.61 36.07
CA SER A 507 -15.69 -1.91 35.42
C SER A 507 -15.97 -3.42 35.31
N SER A 508 -17.15 -3.83 35.80
CA SER A 508 -17.61 -5.23 35.69
C SER A 508 -17.81 -5.65 34.23
N ASN A 509 -18.34 -4.75 33.39
CA ASN A 509 -18.51 -4.97 31.96
C ASN A 509 -17.18 -4.99 31.19
N ALA A 510 -16.18 -4.19 31.61
CA ALA A 510 -14.83 -4.30 31.07
C ALA A 510 -14.21 -5.67 31.42
N LEU A 511 -14.40 -6.15 32.65
CA LEU A 511 -13.96 -7.48 33.07
C LEU A 511 -14.61 -8.59 32.24
N VAL A 512 -15.93 -8.58 32.06
CA VAL A 512 -16.66 -9.53 31.20
C VAL A 512 -16.16 -9.47 29.75
N THR A 513 -15.86 -8.28 29.24
CA THR A 513 -15.34 -8.11 27.87
C THR A 513 -13.94 -8.71 27.70
N LEU A 514 -13.07 -8.54 28.71
CA LEU A 514 -11.72 -9.11 28.71
C LEU A 514 -11.77 -10.64 28.85
N GLU A 515 -12.58 -11.16 29.76
CA GLU A 515 -12.80 -12.60 29.94
C GLU A 515 -13.41 -13.23 28.69
N GLY A 516 -14.35 -12.55 28.03
CA GLY A 516 -14.92 -12.98 26.75
C GLY A 516 -13.88 -13.08 25.60
N LYS A 517 -12.76 -12.36 25.70
CA LYS A 517 -11.60 -12.51 24.78
C LYS A 517 -10.56 -13.54 25.25
N GLY A 518 -10.83 -14.21 26.37
CA GLY A 518 -10.01 -15.26 26.95
C GLY A 518 -8.89 -14.77 27.86
N PHE A 519 -8.97 -13.53 28.38
CA PHE A 519 -8.04 -13.05 29.40
C PHE A 519 -8.47 -13.52 30.79
N ARG A 520 -7.51 -14.01 31.59
CA ARG A 520 -7.70 -14.22 33.03
C ARG A 520 -7.32 -12.94 33.76
N VAL A 521 -8.29 -12.29 34.39
CA VAL A 521 -8.11 -11.01 35.08
C VAL A 521 -8.19 -11.20 36.59
N ARG A 522 -7.21 -10.69 37.33
CA ARG A 522 -7.27 -10.57 38.80
C ARG A 522 -7.14 -9.11 39.18
N ILE A 523 -8.05 -8.64 40.03
CA ILE A 523 -8.02 -7.28 40.59
C ILE A 523 -7.53 -7.39 42.04
N THR A 524 -6.60 -6.53 42.43
CA THR A 524 -6.13 -6.39 43.80
C THR A 524 -5.81 -4.92 44.11
N ASP A 525 -5.72 -4.60 45.39
CA ASP A 525 -5.43 -3.25 45.89
C ASP A 525 -4.37 -3.30 47.01
N ARG A 526 -3.97 -2.13 47.52
CA ARG A 526 -3.03 -2.00 48.66
C ARG A 526 -3.53 -2.67 49.95
N THR A 527 -4.84 -2.84 50.13
CA THR A 527 -5.42 -3.48 51.34
C THR A 527 -5.30 -5.00 51.30
N ALA A 528 -5.52 -5.60 50.13
CA ALA A 528 -5.44 -7.03 49.92
C ALA A 528 -4.02 -7.50 49.59
N THR A 529 -3.19 -6.64 49.01
CA THR A 529 -1.80 -6.94 48.64
C THR A 529 -0.92 -5.73 48.95
N PRO A 530 -0.38 -5.65 50.17
CA PRO A 530 0.41 -4.51 50.63
C PRO A 530 1.67 -4.25 49.82
N GLU A 531 2.31 -5.32 49.30
CA GLU A 531 3.56 -5.23 48.53
C GLU A 531 3.49 -5.99 47.19
N VAL A 532 3.88 -5.32 46.10
CA VAL A 532 3.98 -5.91 44.76
C VAL A 532 5.31 -6.66 44.62
N SER A 533 5.29 -7.97 44.87
CA SER A 533 6.47 -8.84 44.78
C SER A 533 6.70 -9.44 43.39
N GLU A 534 7.96 -9.77 43.08
CA GLU A 534 8.33 -10.50 41.85
C GLU A 534 7.58 -11.84 41.71
N TRP A 535 7.33 -12.54 42.83
CA TRP A 535 6.58 -13.81 42.83
C TRP A 535 5.14 -13.64 42.34
N LEU A 536 4.48 -12.56 42.77
CA LEU A 536 3.12 -12.25 42.34
C LEU A 536 3.09 -11.90 40.85
N LEU A 537 3.98 -11.00 40.42
CA LEU A 537 4.12 -10.57 39.03
C LEU A 537 4.53 -11.74 38.11
N GLY A 538 5.26 -12.72 38.64
CA GLY A 538 5.69 -13.92 37.93
C GLY A 538 4.54 -14.70 37.28
N GLN A 539 3.33 -14.62 37.83
CA GLN A 539 2.16 -15.39 37.38
C GLN A 539 1.36 -14.73 36.24
N TYR A 540 1.68 -13.49 35.90
CA TYR A 540 0.92 -12.67 34.94
C TYR A 540 1.78 -12.26 33.74
N SER A 541 1.10 -11.95 32.63
CA SER A 541 1.69 -11.45 31.38
C SER A 541 1.55 -9.94 31.23
N GLN A 542 0.56 -9.37 31.91
CA GLN A 542 0.27 -7.94 31.92
C GLN A 542 0.07 -7.44 33.35
N LEU A 543 0.63 -6.26 33.65
CA LEU A 543 0.39 -5.51 34.89
C LEU A 543 -0.31 -4.19 34.55
N TRP A 544 -1.48 -3.95 35.11
CA TRP A 544 -2.23 -2.71 34.94
C TRP A 544 -2.22 -1.95 36.26
N VAL A 545 -1.46 -0.86 36.32
CA VAL A 545 -1.40 0.03 37.48
C VAL A 545 -2.40 1.15 37.25
N LEU A 546 -3.44 1.17 38.06
CA LEU A 546 -4.43 2.24 38.05
C LEU A 546 -4.14 3.18 39.22
N SER A 547 -3.63 4.36 38.89
CA SER A 547 -3.24 5.43 39.80
C SER A 547 -4.34 6.46 39.93
N GLY A 548 -5.19 6.29 40.96
CA GLY A 548 -6.15 7.30 41.42
C GLY A 548 -5.53 8.24 42.46
N GLU A 549 -6.36 8.87 43.29
CA GLU A 549 -5.91 9.75 44.37
C GLU A 549 -5.20 8.94 45.47
N ALA A 550 -3.89 9.16 45.61
CA ALA A 550 -3.07 8.52 46.63
C ALA A 550 -3.12 9.34 47.94
N GLY A 551 -3.40 8.69 49.06
CA GLY A 551 -3.22 9.30 50.37
C GLY A 551 -1.72 9.53 50.67
N PRO A 552 -1.34 10.53 51.47
CA PRO A 552 0.07 10.82 51.77
C PRO A 552 0.78 9.59 52.37
N GLY A 553 1.87 9.16 51.74
CA GLY A 553 2.74 8.06 52.21
C GLY A 553 2.52 6.67 51.58
N GLN A 554 1.88 6.57 50.41
CA GLN A 554 1.61 5.29 49.72
C GLN A 554 2.47 5.01 48.46
N ASP A 555 3.56 5.76 48.28
CA ASP A 555 4.51 5.58 47.17
C ASP A 555 5.04 4.14 47.07
N PHE A 556 5.43 3.73 45.85
CA PHE A 556 6.05 2.42 45.67
C PHE A 556 7.38 2.37 46.43
N SER A 557 7.59 1.28 47.17
CA SER A 557 8.88 1.03 47.78
C SER A 557 9.96 0.84 46.70
N GLY A 558 11.23 1.08 47.02
CA GLY A 558 12.32 0.87 46.06
C GLY A 558 12.38 -0.57 45.53
N ALA A 559 11.96 -1.55 46.32
CA ALA A 559 11.88 -2.95 45.91
C ALA A 559 10.71 -3.20 44.94
N GLU A 560 9.55 -2.59 45.18
CA GLU A 560 8.39 -2.69 44.28
C GLU A 560 8.68 -2.07 42.92
N LEU A 561 9.31 -0.88 42.91
CA LEU A 561 9.67 -0.21 41.67
C LEU A 561 10.64 -1.06 40.84
N GLN A 562 11.63 -1.67 41.48
CA GLN A 562 12.55 -2.59 40.80
C GLN A 562 11.83 -3.83 40.26
N ALA A 563 10.89 -4.42 41.01
CA ALA A 563 10.12 -5.57 40.56
C ALA A 563 9.26 -5.22 39.33
N ILE A 564 8.63 -4.04 39.32
CA ILE A 564 7.81 -3.56 38.19
C ILE A 564 8.69 -3.28 36.96
N LEU A 565 9.85 -2.66 37.13
CA LEU A 565 10.78 -2.40 36.03
C LEU A 565 11.30 -3.72 35.45
N ARG A 566 11.75 -4.65 36.29
CA ARG A 566 12.21 -5.99 35.86
C ARG A 566 11.13 -6.77 35.14
N PHE A 567 9.89 -6.70 35.61
CA PHE A 567 8.75 -7.32 34.93
C PHE A 567 8.66 -6.88 33.47
N ASN A 568 8.89 -5.59 33.17
CA ASN A 568 8.94 -5.11 31.80
C ASN A 568 10.20 -5.55 31.05
N GLU A 569 11.35 -5.56 31.72
CA GLU A 569 12.62 -6.03 31.14
C GLU A 569 12.60 -7.51 30.75
N ASP A 570 11.81 -8.33 31.46
CA ASP A 570 11.55 -9.74 31.15
C ASP A 570 10.57 -9.93 29.98
N GLY A 571 10.16 -8.85 29.31
CA GLY A 571 9.32 -8.91 28.12
C GLY A 571 7.81 -8.91 28.40
N LYS A 572 7.40 -8.58 29.63
CA LYS A 572 5.99 -8.48 30.03
C LYS A 572 5.49 -7.04 29.92
N SER A 573 4.20 -6.88 29.66
CA SER A 573 3.65 -5.58 29.25
C SER A 573 2.95 -4.86 30.39
N ILE A 574 3.00 -3.52 30.40
CA ILE A 574 2.46 -2.71 31.49
C ILE A 574 1.45 -1.68 30.96
N LEU A 575 0.32 -1.49 31.66
CA LEU A 575 -0.55 -0.32 31.52
C LEU A 575 -0.40 0.56 32.76
N ILE A 576 -0.21 1.86 32.57
CA ILE A 576 -0.22 2.86 33.64
C ILE A 576 -1.32 3.86 33.31
N ALA A 577 -2.44 3.78 34.03
CA ALA A 577 -3.51 4.76 33.92
C ALA A 577 -3.47 5.69 35.12
N ALA A 578 -3.38 7.00 34.88
CA ALA A 578 -3.33 8.01 35.94
C ALA A 578 -4.40 9.08 35.70
N GLY A 579 -5.12 9.52 36.74
CA GLY A 579 -6.13 10.58 36.62
C GLY A 579 -6.98 10.76 37.88
N GLU A 580 -7.63 11.91 38.00
CA GLU A 580 -8.28 12.38 39.23
C GLU A 580 -9.78 12.05 39.32
N HIS A 581 -10.30 11.89 40.55
CA HIS A 581 -11.74 11.87 40.86
C HIS A 581 -12.11 13.14 41.66
N ARG A 582 -12.67 14.12 40.95
CA ARG A 582 -13.52 15.23 41.42
C ARG A 582 -13.05 16.22 42.50
N ASP A 583 -12.12 15.95 43.42
CA ASP A 583 -11.83 16.89 44.53
C ASP A 583 -10.36 16.94 45.00
N GLY A 584 -9.47 17.51 44.20
CA GLY A 584 -8.45 18.45 44.68
C GLY A 584 -7.38 17.94 45.65
N ALA A 585 -6.57 16.96 45.28
CA ALA A 585 -5.20 16.83 45.77
C ALA A 585 -4.24 16.25 44.71
N ARG A 586 -3.10 16.93 44.54
CA ARG A 586 -2.25 16.98 43.34
C ARG A 586 -1.24 15.84 43.20
N ASP A 587 -1.57 14.61 43.58
CA ASP A 587 -0.55 13.56 43.68
C ASP A 587 -0.49 12.59 42.50
N LEU A 588 0.38 12.92 41.52
CA LEU A 588 0.76 12.02 40.42
C LEU A 588 2.08 11.29 40.71
N SER A 589 2.57 11.29 41.97
CA SER A 589 3.88 10.75 42.34
C SER A 589 4.06 9.29 41.90
N MET A 590 3.09 8.42 42.20
CA MET A 590 3.17 6.97 41.95
C MET A 590 3.23 6.67 40.45
N ALA A 591 2.35 7.28 39.65
CA ALA A 591 2.38 7.15 38.20
C ALA A 591 3.71 7.67 37.63
N ASN A 592 4.24 8.79 38.17
CA ASN A 592 5.48 9.39 37.72
C ASN A 592 6.74 8.63 38.16
N GLN A 593 6.71 7.89 39.28
CA GLN A 593 7.81 7.03 39.72
C GLN A 593 8.08 5.91 38.72
N VAL A 594 7.02 5.32 38.16
CA VAL A 594 7.13 4.26 37.16
C VAL A 594 7.32 4.84 35.75
N SER A 595 6.53 5.85 35.35
CA SER A 595 6.56 6.39 33.99
C SER A 595 7.83 7.18 33.64
N ALA A 596 8.49 7.80 34.63
CA ALA A 596 9.74 8.51 34.41
C ALA A 596 10.87 7.60 33.91
N GLY A 597 10.85 6.31 34.28
CA GLY A 597 11.79 5.31 33.77
C GLY A 597 11.68 5.07 32.25
N TYR A 598 10.56 5.47 31.64
CA TYR A 598 10.27 5.36 30.21
C TYR A 598 10.29 6.73 29.50
N GLY A 599 10.76 7.78 30.17
CA GLY A 599 10.79 9.14 29.63
C GLY A 599 9.39 9.76 29.42
N VAL A 600 8.42 9.34 30.23
CA VAL A 600 7.04 9.85 30.24
C VAL A 600 6.77 10.50 31.60
N ARG A 601 6.10 11.66 31.61
CA ARG A 601 5.62 12.29 32.85
C ARG A 601 4.19 12.76 32.70
N PHE A 602 3.34 12.41 33.67
CA PHE A 602 2.02 12.98 33.84
C PHE A 602 2.16 14.35 34.52
N SER A 603 1.57 15.37 33.92
CA SER A 603 1.71 16.78 34.31
C SER A 603 0.35 17.43 34.53
N GLU A 604 0.20 18.71 34.17
CA GLU A 604 -1.01 19.53 34.38
C GLU A 604 -2.31 18.77 34.08
N HIS A 605 -3.34 19.04 34.86
CA HIS A 605 -4.68 18.47 34.64
C HIS A 605 -5.48 19.39 33.73
N VAL A 606 -6.27 18.77 32.86
CA VAL A 606 -7.12 19.47 31.91
C VAL A 606 -8.51 18.84 31.97
N GLU A 607 -9.51 19.70 32.03
CA GLU A 607 -10.90 19.31 31.86
C GLU A 607 -11.23 19.28 30.36
N HIS A 608 -11.58 18.10 29.88
CA HIS A 608 -12.03 17.89 28.50
C HIS A 608 -13.56 17.77 28.44
N ASP A 609 -14.10 17.93 27.23
CA ASP A 609 -15.48 17.55 26.95
C ASP A 609 -15.75 16.10 27.38
N LYS A 610 -16.98 15.81 27.79
CA LYS A 610 -17.37 14.47 28.26
C LYS A 610 -17.14 13.38 27.21
N GLU A 611 -17.19 13.75 25.92
CA GLU A 611 -16.88 12.90 24.79
C GLU A 611 -15.64 13.41 24.07
N LEU A 612 -14.63 12.56 23.91
CA LEU A 612 -13.44 12.85 23.12
C LEU A 612 -13.49 12.01 21.83
N PRO A 613 -13.56 12.64 20.64
CA PRO A 613 -13.54 11.90 19.38
C PRO A 613 -12.15 11.27 19.17
N ALA A 614 -12.12 9.95 19.01
CA ALA A 614 -10.89 9.17 18.80
C ALA A 614 -10.42 9.18 17.34
N THR A 615 -11.23 9.70 16.42
CA THR A 615 -10.91 9.76 14.98
C THR A 615 -11.13 11.16 14.43
N THR A 616 -10.09 11.73 13.82
CA THR A 616 -10.20 12.93 12.97
C THR A 616 -10.40 12.60 11.49
N ALA A 617 -10.60 11.32 11.14
CA ALA A 617 -11.02 10.95 9.80
C ALA A 617 -12.44 11.50 9.56
N PRO A 618 -12.70 12.25 8.47
CA PRO A 618 -14.04 12.74 8.19
C PRO A 618 -15.00 11.55 8.14
N TYR A 619 -16.11 11.65 8.86
CA TYR A 619 -17.28 10.75 8.88
C TYR A 619 -17.63 10.13 7.50
N PHE A 620 -17.27 10.82 6.42
CA PHE A 620 -17.32 10.38 5.03
C PHE A 620 -16.54 9.09 4.71
N LEU A 621 -15.30 8.91 5.18
CA LEU A 621 -14.45 7.76 4.83
C LEU A 621 -14.98 6.45 5.43
N ASN A 622 -15.48 6.51 6.67
CA ASN A 622 -16.06 5.35 7.35
C ASN A 622 -17.41 4.95 6.72
N ARG A 623 -18.21 5.93 6.28
CA ARG A 623 -19.46 5.68 5.55
C ARG A 623 -19.21 5.14 4.13
N ALA A 624 -18.17 5.63 3.45
CA ALA A 624 -17.77 5.16 2.13
C ALA A 624 -17.26 3.70 2.18
N SER A 625 -16.45 3.34 3.19
CA SER A 625 -15.97 1.95 3.37
C SER A 625 -17.13 1.00 3.70
N GLY A 626 -18.06 1.41 4.58
CA GLY A 626 -19.26 0.64 4.90
C GLY A 626 -20.22 0.49 3.72
N PHE A 627 -20.34 1.52 2.89
CA PHE A 627 -21.16 1.48 1.67
C PHE A 627 -20.55 0.57 0.59
N LEU A 628 -19.24 0.69 0.32
CA LEU A 628 -18.54 -0.20 -0.61
C LEU A 628 -18.55 -1.66 -0.13
N GLY A 629 -18.39 -1.89 1.17
CA GLY A 629 -18.48 -3.24 1.75
C GLY A 629 -19.86 -3.87 1.59
N ARG A 630 -20.94 -3.08 1.63
CA ARG A 630 -22.31 -3.57 1.32
C ARG A 630 -22.48 -3.86 -0.16
N ILE A 631 -21.95 -3.02 -1.05
CA ILE A 631 -21.97 -3.26 -2.50
C ILE A 631 -21.23 -4.57 -2.83
N LEU A 632 -20.07 -4.81 -2.21
CA LEU A 632 -19.30 -6.03 -2.43
C LEU A 632 -19.97 -7.29 -1.85
N LYS A 633 -20.69 -7.19 -0.72
CA LYS A 633 -21.54 -8.30 -0.24
C LYS A 633 -22.68 -8.63 -1.21
N VAL A 634 -23.19 -7.65 -1.95
CA VAL A 634 -24.20 -7.89 -2.99
C VAL A 634 -23.55 -8.53 -4.23
N VAL A 635 -22.34 -8.10 -4.61
CA VAL A 635 -21.61 -8.68 -5.75
C VAL A 635 -21.07 -10.08 -5.46
N HIS A 636 -20.71 -10.41 -4.21
CA HIS A 636 -20.29 -11.76 -3.84
C HIS A 636 -21.48 -12.75 -3.72
N LYS A 637 -22.70 -12.22 -3.58
CA LYS A 637 -23.93 -13.01 -3.49
C LYS A 637 -24.61 -13.21 -4.86
N ALA A 638 -24.15 -12.48 -5.88
CA ALA A 638 -24.53 -12.63 -7.28
C ALA A 638 -23.46 -13.44 -8.01
#